data_AF-A0A0N0XAA4-F1
#
_entry.id   AF-A0A0N0XAA4-F1
#
_cell.length_a   1.000
_cell.length_b   1.000
_cell.length_c   1.000
_cell.angle_alpha   90.00
_cell.angle_beta   90.00
_cell.angle_gamma   90.00
#
_symmetry.space_group_name_H-M   'P 1'
#
loop_
_entity.id
_entity.type
_entity.pdbx_description
1 polymer ?
#
loop_
_entity_poly.entity_id
_entity_poly.type
_entity_poly.pdbx_seq_one_letter_code
_entity_poly.pdbx_strand_id
1 'polypeptide(L)'
;MTRSPFRRLVFGTLRRLLYLWVRSETINQSSFTLNLDRSRPVFYALQSPSVSDLAVVDTECRKAGLPRPVLSVAVGELIEPMAYFYLTPSPDWLGRHDKRGAPPALERLVAAVSQNPTEDAQIIPVSVFWGQSPDRESSAWKLLFADSWAVTGRLRRLVSILILGRKTRVQFSAPIHMRELVDQNKGYPLTLRMSQRLLRVHFRNLKSAVIGPDVSHRRTVVKGLLDEPLVKQAIIEEAEREKISHEKARERALSYGNEIASDYTYSAIRFLEVVLSWFWNKIYDGIKVSHIEGVQEVAPGHEVIYVPCHRSHIDYLLLSYLLFRNGLTPPHIAAGINLNMPVVGSLLRRGGAFFMRRTFKGNPLYTAVFNEYLHTLFTKGFPVEYFVEGGRSRTGRMLQPKTGMLAITLRSFLRNSRMPIVFVPVYIGYERVLEGRTYLGELRGATKKKESIFDIFKVIGALKQRFGEVSVNFGEPIKLAEFLDSEQPDWRAQELAPQYRPEWLSATTHRLGERVAQHLNEAAAVNPMNLVAVALLSTQKLALDDQAMERVLDLYLTLLRSVPYSPHTTLPEGDGRSLIEHVKGMDLLAEQKDALGRILYLNEQNAVLMTYYRNNVLHIFALPSLLASFFQSSSRMTREQILRYTHALYPYLQSELFIRWPLNKLDEVIDQWLAAFVEQGLLRFKNDAYVRPEPSSREFVLLTLLSRAIAQTLQRFYMAIALLLNNGQNTLSPEELEDLCTVMAQRLSILHGLNAPEFFDKSLFRHFIQTLLDLGVLRKDASGKLSYHPLLGELAEGAAKRVLPAEIRLSIRQVALHSNEEEQNVRSETGET
;
A
#
# COMPACT_ATOMS: atom_id res chain seq x y z
N MET A 1 21.09 37.22 34.65
CA MET A 1 22.44 36.82 34.19
C MET A 1 22.93 37.88 33.20
N THR A 2 23.27 39.08 33.67
CA THR A 2 24.58 39.60 34.14
C THR A 2 25.60 39.86 33.01
N ARG A 3 26.00 41.13 32.89
CA ARG A 3 26.85 41.80 31.88
C ARG A 3 28.31 41.30 31.79
N SER A 4 28.58 40.01 32.01
CA SER A 4 29.95 39.47 32.03
C SER A 4 30.55 39.39 30.61
N PRO A 5 31.59 40.18 30.29
CA PRO A 5 32.32 40.10 29.01
C PRO A 5 32.91 38.71 28.79
N PHE A 6 33.30 38.05 29.89
CA PHE A 6 33.87 36.71 29.91
C PHE A 6 32.89 35.65 29.39
N ARG A 7 31.61 35.67 29.80
CA ARG A 7 30.62 34.71 29.28
C ARG A 7 30.29 34.93 27.80
N ARG A 8 30.32 36.18 27.32
CA ARG A 8 30.17 36.49 25.87
C ARG A 8 31.36 35.97 25.07
N LEU A 9 32.57 36.08 25.62
CA LEU A 9 33.79 35.57 25.02
C LEU A 9 33.77 34.03 24.98
N VAL A 10 33.39 33.36 26.08
CA VAL A 10 33.24 31.90 26.16
C VAL A 10 32.15 31.37 25.21
N PHE A 11 31.00 32.04 25.12
CA PHE A 11 29.96 31.65 24.15
C PHE A 11 30.42 31.88 22.71
N GLY A 12 31.13 32.98 22.45
CA GLY A 12 31.71 33.29 21.14
C GLY A 12 32.77 32.28 20.70
N THR A 13 33.66 31.85 21.60
CA THR A 13 34.66 30.80 21.33
C THR A 13 34.00 29.44 21.17
N LEU A 14 33.05 29.08 22.03
CA LEU A 14 32.30 27.83 21.90
C LEU A 14 31.50 27.76 20.59
N ARG A 15 30.88 28.86 20.16
CA ARG A 15 30.21 28.94 18.85
C ARG A 15 31.21 28.78 17.71
N ARG A 16 32.36 29.46 17.76
CA ARG A 16 33.42 29.32 16.73
C ARG A 16 33.94 27.88 16.64
N LEU A 17 34.19 27.23 17.79
CA LEU A 17 34.60 25.83 17.85
C LEU A 17 33.51 24.87 17.34
N LEU A 18 32.25 25.13 17.69
CA LEU A 18 31.12 24.34 17.23
C LEU A 18 30.99 24.38 15.70
N TYR A 19 31.17 25.55 15.07
CA TYR A 19 31.14 25.71 13.61
C TYR A 19 32.38 25.19 12.86
N LEU A 20 33.41 24.67 13.56
CA LEU A 20 34.43 23.84 12.91
C LEU A 20 33.84 22.52 12.40
N TRP A 21 32.80 22.01 13.08
CA TRP A 21 32.16 20.73 12.77
C TRP A 21 30.68 20.83 12.40
N VAL A 22 30.03 21.96 12.67
CA VAL A 22 28.60 22.16 12.42
C VAL A 22 28.37 22.99 11.16
N ARG A 23 27.45 22.52 10.31
CA ARG A 23 26.84 23.31 9.24
C ARG A 23 25.34 23.30 9.46
N SER A 24 24.75 24.49 9.46
CA SER A 24 23.34 24.69 9.74
C SER A 24 22.63 25.44 8.62
N GLU A 25 21.39 25.03 8.37
CA GLU A 25 20.47 25.63 7.40
C GLU A 25 19.09 25.84 8.03
N THR A 26 18.33 26.83 7.54
CA THR A 26 16.94 27.05 7.95
C THR A 26 15.97 26.28 7.06
N ILE A 27 15.03 25.55 7.67
CA ILE A 27 13.89 24.97 6.95
C ILE A 27 12.92 26.13 6.67
N ASN A 28 12.67 26.41 5.39
CA ASN A 28 11.99 27.60 4.83
C ASN A 28 12.84 28.87 4.86
N GLN A 29 13.34 29.25 3.68
CA GLN A 29 14.44 30.20 3.52
C GLN A 29 14.04 31.69 3.45
N SER A 30 12.83 32.09 3.87
CA SER A 30 12.45 33.50 3.77
C SER A 30 11.96 34.07 5.10
N SER A 31 12.68 35.08 5.59
CA SER A 31 12.20 35.98 6.65
C SER A 31 10.93 36.74 6.23
N PHE A 32 10.57 36.68 4.94
CA PHE A 32 9.30 37.16 4.37
C PHE A 32 8.11 36.22 4.63
N THR A 33 8.31 34.90 4.76
CA THR A 33 7.22 33.94 5.04
C THR A 33 6.77 33.88 6.50
N LEU A 34 7.51 34.48 7.44
CA LEU A 34 7.21 34.39 8.88
C LEU A 34 6.26 35.48 9.42
N ASN A 35 5.78 36.41 8.58
CA ASN A 35 4.93 37.55 8.98
C ASN A 35 5.43 38.26 10.27
N LEU A 36 6.75 38.40 10.42
CA LEU A 36 7.34 38.95 11.63
C LEU A 36 7.29 40.48 11.63
N ASP A 37 6.70 41.07 12.67
CA ASP A 37 6.77 42.52 12.87
C ASP A 37 8.14 42.90 13.45
N ARG A 38 9.02 43.45 12.61
CA ARG A 38 10.38 43.84 13.02
C ARG A 38 10.43 45.05 13.95
N SER A 39 9.33 45.79 14.09
CA SER A 39 9.24 46.94 15.00
C SER A 39 9.02 46.53 16.45
N ARG A 40 8.64 45.27 16.69
CA ARG A 40 8.30 44.75 18.02
C ARG A 40 9.42 43.86 18.62
N PRO A 41 9.53 43.82 19.95
CA PRO A 41 10.40 42.89 20.68
C PRO A 41 10.16 41.41 20.31
N VAL A 42 11.24 40.65 20.12
CA VAL A 42 11.19 39.22 19.74
C VAL A 42 11.87 38.35 20.80
N PHE A 43 11.21 37.27 21.21
CA PHE A 43 11.73 36.23 22.10
C PHE A 43 11.72 34.87 21.41
N TYR A 44 12.76 34.06 21.62
CA TYR A 44 12.85 32.71 21.09
C TYR A 44 12.58 31.67 22.18
N ALA A 45 11.56 30.85 21.99
CA ALA A 45 11.23 29.75 22.90
C ALA A 45 11.88 28.45 22.41
N LEU A 46 12.71 27.82 23.25
CA LEU A 46 13.29 26.49 22.99
C LEU A 46 12.70 25.44 23.93
N GLN A 47 12.57 24.20 23.47
CA GLN A 47 11.95 23.13 24.26
C GLN A 47 12.77 22.73 25.49
N SER A 48 14.09 22.55 25.34
CA SER A 48 14.97 22.05 26.40
C SER A 48 16.30 22.81 26.48
N PRO A 49 16.91 22.90 27.68
CA PRO A 49 18.17 23.62 27.87
C PRO A 49 19.31 23.03 27.03
N SER A 50 19.84 23.86 26.13
CA SER A 50 20.90 23.48 25.22
C SER A 50 21.73 24.67 24.77
N VAL A 51 23.02 24.65 25.13
CA VAL A 51 23.98 25.66 24.67
C VAL A 51 24.29 25.47 23.18
N SER A 52 24.32 24.23 22.70
CA SER A 52 24.59 23.92 21.29
C SER A 52 23.46 24.41 20.38
N ASP A 53 22.21 24.19 20.78
CA ASP A 53 21.04 24.60 20.00
C ASP A 53 20.96 26.12 19.99
N LEU A 54 21.18 26.76 21.14
CA LEU A 54 21.24 28.22 21.23
C LEU A 54 22.33 28.82 20.34
N ALA A 55 23.52 28.19 20.26
CA ALA A 55 24.60 28.64 19.39
C ALA A 55 24.25 28.52 17.90
N VAL A 56 23.53 27.46 17.52
CA VAL A 56 23.02 27.28 16.15
C VAL A 56 21.93 28.29 15.84
N VAL A 57 20.94 28.45 16.72
CA VAL A 57 19.85 29.44 16.56
C VAL A 57 20.42 30.87 16.47
N ASP A 58 21.38 31.24 17.31
CA ASP A 58 22.04 32.56 17.24
C ASP A 58 22.73 32.81 15.89
N THR A 59 23.31 31.77 15.30
CA THR A 59 23.99 31.88 14.02
C THR A 59 23.00 31.95 12.86
N GLU A 60 21.94 31.15 12.88
CA GLU A 60 20.89 31.21 11.86
C GLU A 60 20.09 32.53 11.95
N CYS A 61 19.82 33.06 13.15
CA CYS A 61 19.24 34.39 13.30
C CYS A 61 20.13 35.45 12.66
N ARG A 62 21.46 35.37 12.85
CA ARG A 62 22.41 36.29 12.22
C ARG A 62 22.41 36.18 10.69
N LYS A 63 22.34 34.95 10.14
CA LYS A 63 22.26 34.73 8.68
C LYS A 63 20.96 35.25 8.08
N ALA A 64 19.84 35.05 8.78
CA ALA A 64 18.50 35.46 8.34
C ALA A 64 18.17 36.94 8.59
N GLY A 65 19.09 37.71 9.21
CA GLY A 65 18.88 39.12 9.56
C GLY A 65 17.89 39.33 10.72
N LEU A 66 17.67 38.32 11.56
CA LEU A 66 16.77 38.37 12.71
C LEU A 66 17.50 38.86 13.98
N PRO A 67 16.77 39.45 14.96
CA PRO A 67 17.33 39.82 16.26
C PRO A 67 18.00 38.62 16.93
N ARG A 68 19.19 38.82 17.49
CA ARG A 68 19.97 37.71 18.06
C ARG A 68 19.42 37.31 19.44
N PRO A 69 19.20 36.00 19.72
CA PRO A 69 18.64 35.53 20.99
C PRO A 69 19.52 35.87 22.19
N VAL A 70 20.84 36.01 22.00
CA VAL A 70 21.81 36.25 23.07
C VAL A 70 22.05 37.73 23.38
N LEU A 71 21.26 38.63 22.78
CA LEU A 71 21.28 40.05 23.06
C LEU A 71 20.10 40.43 23.97
N SER A 72 20.24 41.57 24.64
CA SER A 72 19.18 42.14 25.45
C SER A 72 18.04 42.64 24.58
N VAL A 73 16.81 42.48 25.07
CA VAL A 73 15.59 42.95 24.43
C VAL A 73 14.80 43.77 25.44
N ALA A 74 14.30 44.93 25.00
CA ALA A 74 13.45 45.80 25.80
C ALA A 74 12.00 45.59 25.40
N VAL A 75 11.09 45.56 26.38
CA VAL A 75 9.63 45.53 26.22
C VAL A 75 9.07 46.59 27.16
N GLY A 76 8.73 47.77 26.65
CA GLY A 76 8.52 48.96 27.48
C GLY A 76 9.68 49.21 28.44
N GLU A 77 9.39 49.24 29.75
CA GLU A 77 10.39 49.42 30.82
C GLU A 77 11.16 48.13 31.18
N LEU A 78 10.69 46.96 30.74
CA LEU A 78 11.35 45.68 31.02
C LEU A 78 12.55 45.49 30.10
N ILE A 79 13.75 45.39 30.67
CA ILE A 79 14.97 45.02 29.94
C ILE A 79 15.33 43.57 30.28
N GLU A 80 15.00 42.64 29.39
CA GLU A 80 15.45 41.26 29.50
C GLU A 80 16.88 41.14 28.97
N PRO A 81 17.80 40.48 29.71
CA PRO A 81 19.20 40.39 29.31
C PRO A 81 19.41 39.48 28.10
N MET A 82 18.48 38.55 27.84
CA MET A 82 18.53 37.62 26.73
C MET A 82 17.13 37.46 26.13
N ALA A 83 17.04 37.49 24.81
CA ALA A 83 15.82 37.30 24.05
C ALA A 83 15.43 35.82 23.86
N TYR A 84 15.70 34.92 24.84
CA TYR A 84 15.30 33.51 24.75
C TYR A 84 14.95 32.91 26.10
N PHE A 85 14.17 31.82 26.08
CA PHE A 85 13.89 31.01 27.27
C PHE A 85 13.67 29.54 26.91
N TYR A 86 13.83 28.66 27.92
CA TYR A 86 13.56 27.23 27.79
C TYR A 86 12.23 26.87 28.46
N LEU A 87 11.44 26.03 27.81
CA LEU A 87 10.14 25.59 28.34
C LEU A 87 10.25 24.51 29.42
N THR A 88 11.28 23.68 29.37
CA THR A 88 11.57 22.69 30.41
C THR A 88 12.71 23.16 31.31
N PRO A 89 12.57 23.03 32.64
CA PRO A 89 13.63 23.40 33.58
C PRO A 89 14.85 22.50 33.37
N SER A 90 16.04 23.04 33.61
CA SER A 90 17.27 22.26 33.62
C SER A 90 17.22 21.23 34.75
N PRO A 91 17.60 19.97 34.50
CA PRO A 91 17.76 19.01 35.59
C PRO A 91 18.84 19.53 36.55
N ASP A 92 18.58 19.38 37.85
CA ASP A 92 19.56 19.70 38.88
C ASP A 92 20.77 18.73 38.78
N TRP A 93 21.86 19.00 39.49
CA TRP A 93 23.10 18.20 39.40
C TRP A 93 22.89 16.71 39.72
N LEU A 94 21.84 16.38 40.48
CA LEU A 94 21.38 15.02 40.80
C LEU A 94 20.40 14.42 39.78
N GLY A 95 20.17 15.08 38.64
CA GLY A 95 19.22 14.62 37.61
C GLY A 95 17.74 14.75 38.00
N ARG A 96 17.42 15.44 39.11
CA ARG A 96 16.04 15.70 39.52
C ARG A 96 15.45 16.80 38.64
N HIS A 97 14.30 16.51 38.04
CA HIS A 97 13.49 17.51 37.34
C HIS A 97 12.62 18.24 38.35
N ASP A 98 12.83 19.54 38.49
CA ASP A 98 11.96 20.36 39.33
C ASP A 98 10.53 20.41 38.73
N LYS A 99 9.53 20.32 39.61
CA LYS A 99 8.12 20.22 39.22
C LYS A 99 7.51 21.61 39.10
N ARG A 100 7.08 21.93 37.86
CA ARG A 100 5.99 22.86 37.50
C ARG A 100 6.20 24.33 37.91
N GLY A 101 6.78 25.09 36.99
CA GLY A 101 6.71 26.57 36.97
C GLY A 101 6.71 27.10 35.53
N ALA A 102 6.41 28.38 35.34
CA ALA A 102 6.67 29.03 34.06
C ALA A 102 8.13 29.49 33.95
N PRO A 103 8.69 29.54 32.73
CA PRO A 103 10.03 30.08 32.57
C PRO A 103 10.04 31.50 33.16
N PRO A 104 11.00 31.87 34.04
CA PRO A 104 10.98 33.18 34.70
C PRO A 104 10.97 34.36 33.72
N ALA A 105 11.56 34.20 32.53
CA ALA A 105 11.50 35.21 31.47
C ALA A 105 10.09 35.32 30.85
N LEU A 106 9.36 34.22 30.71
CA LEU A 106 7.97 34.24 30.25
C LEU A 106 7.05 34.89 31.29
N GLU A 107 7.28 34.63 32.59
CA GLU A 107 6.54 35.27 33.68
C GLU A 107 6.68 36.79 33.65
N ARG A 108 7.93 37.28 33.57
CA ARG A 108 8.22 38.72 33.48
C ARG A 108 7.69 39.35 32.20
N LEU A 109 7.78 38.64 31.07
CA LEU A 109 7.24 39.10 29.80
C LEU A 109 5.71 39.27 29.84
N VAL A 110 4.99 38.25 30.34
CA VAL A 110 3.53 38.33 30.49
C VAL A 110 3.15 39.45 31.45
N ALA A 111 3.90 39.65 32.53
CA ALA A 111 3.66 40.74 33.48
C ALA A 111 3.82 42.12 32.82
N ALA A 112 4.92 42.34 32.09
CA ALA A 112 5.19 43.62 31.42
C ALA A 112 4.14 43.98 30.36
N VAL A 113 3.70 43.01 29.55
CA VAL A 113 2.64 43.23 28.55
C VAL A 113 1.27 43.42 29.22
N SER A 114 0.99 42.73 30.34
CA SER A 114 -0.26 42.89 31.08
C SER A 114 -0.39 44.25 31.77
N GLN A 115 0.73 44.85 32.19
CA GLN A 115 0.75 46.13 32.91
C GLN A 115 0.67 47.36 31.98
N ASN A 116 1.16 47.24 30.74
CA ASN A 116 1.25 48.36 29.80
C ASN A 116 0.46 48.07 28.53
N PRO A 117 -0.73 48.66 28.31
CA PRO A 117 -1.62 48.34 27.18
C PRO A 117 -1.04 48.58 25.77
N THR A 118 -0.02 49.43 25.66
CA THR A 118 0.61 49.82 24.38
C THR A 118 1.74 48.90 23.94
N GLU A 119 2.24 48.04 24.82
CA GLU A 119 3.39 47.18 24.55
C GLU A 119 2.95 45.83 23.95
N ASP A 120 3.73 45.27 23.02
CA ASP A 120 3.54 43.89 22.55
C ASP A 120 4.90 43.20 22.38
N ALA A 121 4.91 41.87 22.45
CA ALA A 121 6.09 41.07 22.22
C ALA A 121 5.73 39.81 21.43
N GLN A 122 6.64 39.38 20.56
CA GLN A 122 6.49 38.19 19.74
C GLN A 122 7.31 37.05 20.32
N ILE A 123 6.70 35.89 20.53
CA ILE A 123 7.40 34.65 20.89
C ILE A 123 7.47 33.75 19.66
N ILE A 124 8.69 33.42 19.22
CA ILE A 124 8.94 32.49 18.13
C ILE A 124 9.35 31.13 18.72
N PRO A 125 8.54 30.07 18.54
CA PRO A 125 8.95 28.71 18.85
C PRO A 125 10.04 28.25 17.88
N VAL A 126 11.19 27.82 18.41
CA VAL A 126 12.33 27.35 17.61
C VAL A 126 12.67 25.90 17.94
N SER A 127 12.77 25.08 16.90
CA SER A 127 13.20 23.68 16.97
C SER A 127 14.53 23.52 16.23
N VAL A 128 15.49 22.83 16.86
CA VAL A 128 16.80 22.50 16.25
C VAL A 128 16.86 20.99 16.03
N PHE A 129 17.06 20.60 14.78
CA PHE A 129 17.14 19.21 14.34
C PHE A 129 18.58 18.87 13.94
N TRP A 130 19.21 17.97 14.69
CA TRP A 130 20.57 17.50 14.39
C TRP A 130 20.51 16.25 13.51
N GLY A 131 21.16 16.27 12.34
CA GLY A 131 21.27 15.10 11.46
C GLY A 131 20.18 14.94 10.41
N GLN A 132 19.54 16.01 9.96
CA GLN A 132 18.61 15.98 8.83
C GLN A 132 19.18 16.77 7.66
N SER A 133 19.76 16.08 6.67
CA SER A 133 19.97 16.63 5.34
C SER A 133 19.43 15.63 4.30
N PRO A 134 18.68 16.08 3.29
CA PRO A 134 18.23 15.24 2.17
C PRO A 134 19.40 14.61 1.40
N ASP A 135 20.60 15.22 1.45
CA ASP A 135 21.72 14.80 0.62
C ASP A 135 22.82 14.06 1.41
N ARG A 136 22.91 12.76 1.12
CA ARG A 136 24.03 11.81 1.35
C ARG A 136 24.47 11.59 2.80
N GLU A 137 23.86 10.64 3.51
CA GLU A 137 24.28 10.18 4.85
C GLU A 137 25.24 8.98 4.80
N SER A 138 26.34 9.01 5.57
CA SER A 138 27.45 8.06 5.43
C SER A 138 27.51 6.93 6.47
N SER A 139 26.56 6.81 7.42
CA SER A 139 26.53 5.62 8.30
C SER A 139 25.17 5.40 8.95
N ALA A 140 24.32 4.60 8.29
CA ALA A 140 23.00 4.22 8.78
C ALA A 140 23.07 3.57 10.18
N TRP A 141 24.06 2.70 10.43
CA TRP A 141 24.21 1.99 11.71
C TRP A 141 24.26 2.91 12.94
N LYS A 142 24.80 4.12 12.83
CA LYS A 142 24.86 5.08 13.95
C LYS A 142 23.47 5.59 14.37
N LEU A 143 22.48 5.56 13.49
CA LEU A 143 21.10 5.96 13.79
C LEU A 143 20.35 4.91 14.62
N LEU A 144 20.58 3.61 14.35
CA LEU A 144 19.94 2.51 15.10
C LEU A 144 20.32 2.46 16.56
N PHE A 145 21.60 2.74 16.84
CA PHE A 145 22.19 2.63 18.17
C PHE A 145 22.13 3.94 18.97
N ALA A 146 21.59 5.02 18.39
CA ALA A 146 21.44 6.32 19.05
C ALA A 146 20.49 6.29 20.27
N ASP A 147 19.58 5.32 20.32
CA ASP A 147 18.66 5.08 21.45
C ASP A 147 19.11 3.96 22.38
N SER A 148 19.98 3.04 21.94
CA SER A 148 20.35 1.84 22.71
C SER A 148 21.62 1.98 23.56
N TRP A 149 22.34 3.10 23.46
CA TRP A 149 23.46 3.39 24.35
C TRP A 149 22.94 4.05 25.63
N ALA A 150 22.67 3.21 26.63
CA ALA A 150 22.33 3.60 28.00
C ALA A 150 23.52 4.25 28.73
N VAL A 151 24.02 5.37 28.20
CA VAL A 151 25.04 6.21 28.85
C VAL A 151 24.51 7.65 28.91
N THR A 152 24.54 8.22 30.10
CA THR A 152 23.86 9.46 30.51
C THR A 152 24.57 10.74 30.04
N GLY A 153 23.79 11.77 29.64
CA GLY A 153 24.20 13.18 29.74
C GLY A 153 24.97 13.84 28.58
N ARG A 154 25.78 14.86 28.93
CA ARG A 154 26.42 15.85 28.02
C ARG A 154 27.37 15.24 26.97
N LEU A 155 27.89 14.05 27.24
CA LEU A 155 28.76 13.31 26.32
C LEU A 155 28.00 12.81 25.07
N ARG A 156 26.73 12.36 25.23
CA ARG A 156 25.83 12.02 24.10
C ARG A 156 25.76 13.16 23.10
N ARG A 157 25.59 14.39 23.60
CA ARG A 157 25.42 15.58 22.77
C ARG A 157 26.70 16.00 22.08
N LEU A 158 27.85 15.90 22.74
CA LEU A 158 29.15 16.18 22.12
C LEU A 158 29.42 15.20 20.97
N VAL A 159 29.12 13.91 21.16
CA VAL A 159 29.22 12.88 20.12
C VAL A 159 28.21 13.13 18.99
N SER A 160 26.95 13.47 19.30
CA SER A 160 25.95 13.85 18.29
C SER A 160 26.37 15.07 17.49
N ILE A 161 26.97 16.10 18.11
CA ILE A 161 27.47 17.30 17.41
C ILE A 161 28.66 16.94 16.51
N LEU A 162 29.60 16.12 16.98
CA LEU A 162 30.76 15.70 16.18
C LEU A 162 30.37 14.83 14.98
N ILE A 163 29.32 14.01 15.11
CA ILE A 163 28.89 13.06 14.07
C ILE A 163 27.83 13.66 13.13
N LEU A 164 26.84 14.37 13.67
CA LEU A 164 25.64 14.86 12.95
C LEU A 164 25.66 16.38 12.72
N GLY A 165 26.64 17.09 13.29
CA GLY A 165 26.70 18.55 13.28
C GLY A 165 26.71 19.16 11.88
N ARG A 166 27.31 18.49 10.90
CA ARG A 166 27.37 18.97 9.50
C ARG A 166 26.01 19.04 8.81
N LYS A 167 24.94 18.54 9.44
CA LYS A 167 23.58 18.41 8.88
C LYS A 167 22.55 18.91 9.88
N THR A 168 22.74 20.12 10.40
CA THR A 168 21.86 20.69 11.41
C THR A 168 20.82 21.59 10.75
N ARG A 169 19.55 21.47 11.11
CA ARG A 169 18.49 22.33 10.60
C ARG A 169 17.76 23.06 11.72
N VAL A 170 17.41 24.32 11.46
CA VAL A 170 16.64 25.14 12.39
C VAL A 170 15.30 25.48 11.75
N GLN A 171 14.22 25.23 12.50
CA GLN A 171 12.88 25.62 12.09
C GLN A 171 12.37 26.71 13.02
N PHE A 172 12.08 27.88 12.43
CA PHE A 172 11.37 28.97 13.09
C PHE A 172 9.87 28.79 12.80
N SER A 173 9.05 28.77 13.85
CA SER A 173 7.60 28.66 13.71
C SER A 173 6.94 30.04 13.62
N ALA A 174 5.65 30.08 13.27
CA ALA A 174 4.87 31.32 13.27
C ALA A 174 4.97 32.04 14.64
N PRO A 175 5.13 33.38 14.66
CA PRO A 175 5.21 34.15 15.89
C PRO A 175 3.88 34.11 16.65
N ILE A 176 3.98 34.02 17.98
CA ILE A 176 2.84 34.15 18.90
C ILE A 176 2.90 35.56 19.48
N HIS A 177 1.87 36.37 19.22
CA HIS A 177 1.74 37.72 19.76
C HIS A 177 1.23 37.67 21.20
N MET A 178 1.97 38.29 22.12
CA MET A 178 1.63 38.24 23.54
C MET A 178 0.42 39.12 23.88
N ARG A 179 0.27 40.26 23.19
CA ARG A 179 -0.88 41.17 23.33
C ARG A 179 -2.19 40.45 23.05
N GLU A 180 -2.28 39.68 21.97
CA GLU A 180 -3.49 38.89 21.62
C GLU A 180 -3.88 37.88 22.71
N LEU A 181 -2.91 37.36 23.46
CA LEU A 181 -3.17 36.45 24.58
C LEU A 181 -3.60 37.19 25.85
N VAL A 182 -3.08 38.40 26.08
CA VAL A 182 -3.43 39.26 27.22
C VAL A 182 -4.80 39.89 27.05
N ASP A 183 -5.14 40.36 25.85
CA ASP A 183 -6.40 41.06 25.53
C ASP A 183 -7.64 40.16 25.64
N GLN A 184 -7.45 38.84 25.73
CA GLN A 184 -8.51 37.90 26.09
C GLN A 184 -9.03 38.09 27.53
N ASN A 185 -8.39 38.96 28.32
CA ASN A 185 -8.83 39.46 29.62
C ASN A 185 -9.13 38.38 30.68
N LYS A 186 -8.38 37.27 30.64
CA LYS A 186 -8.54 36.11 31.55
C LYS A 186 -7.76 36.24 32.87
N GLY A 187 -7.05 37.34 33.09
CA GLY A 187 -6.19 37.57 34.24
C GLY A 187 -4.80 36.94 34.14
N TYR A 188 -3.81 37.58 34.77
CA TYR A 188 -2.38 37.23 34.72
C TYR A 188 -2.05 35.73 34.87
N PRO A 189 -2.50 35.01 35.93
CA PRO A 189 -2.12 33.61 36.14
C PRO A 189 -2.69 32.65 35.07
N LEU A 190 -3.84 32.99 34.47
CA LEU A 190 -4.45 32.20 33.42
C LEU A 190 -3.76 32.45 32.06
N THR A 191 -3.44 33.70 31.74
CA THR A 191 -2.69 34.05 30.52
C THR A 191 -1.31 33.40 30.48
N LEU A 192 -0.61 33.35 31.63
CA LEU A 192 0.67 32.66 31.75
C LEU A 192 0.55 31.15 31.48
N ARG A 193 -0.44 30.48 32.10
CA ARG A 193 -0.70 29.05 31.88
C ARG A 193 -1.11 28.75 30.45
N MET A 194 -1.92 29.61 29.83
CA MET A 194 -2.31 29.49 28.42
C MET A 194 -1.11 29.62 27.49
N SER A 195 -0.26 30.63 27.68
CA SER A 195 0.96 30.85 26.89
C SER A 195 1.89 29.64 26.96
N GLN A 196 2.10 29.10 28.16
CA GLN A 196 2.86 27.86 28.33
C GLN A 196 2.21 26.66 27.65
N ARG A 197 0.90 26.49 27.79
CA ARG A 197 0.16 25.37 27.21
C ARG A 197 0.21 25.44 25.69
N LEU A 198 0.00 26.61 25.08
CA LEU A 198 0.11 26.83 23.64
C LEU A 198 1.49 26.43 23.14
N LEU A 199 2.56 26.91 23.78
CA LEU A 199 3.94 26.55 23.41
C LEU A 199 4.20 25.04 23.56
N ARG A 200 3.73 24.40 24.64
CA ARG A 200 3.88 22.94 24.82
C ARG A 200 3.10 22.15 23.77
N VAL A 201 1.87 22.56 23.47
CA VAL A 201 1.03 21.94 22.44
C VAL A 201 1.67 22.11 21.07
N HIS A 202 2.22 23.29 20.77
CA HIS A 202 2.96 23.56 19.53
C HIS A 202 4.14 22.61 19.34
N PHE A 203 5.05 22.52 20.32
CA PHE A 203 6.19 21.60 20.25
C PHE A 203 5.75 20.12 20.21
N ARG A 204 4.64 19.77 20.87
CA ARG A 204 4.07 18.42 20.79
C ARG A 204 3.50 18.13 19.40
N ASN A 205 2.74 19.06 18.81
CA ASN A 205 2.14 18.91 17.49
C ASN A 205 3.21 18.86 16.40
N LEU A 206 4.28 19.64 16.49
CA LEU A 206 5.43 19.52 15.58
C LEU A 206 6.08 18.13 15.65
N LYS A 207 6.23 17.58 16.87
CA LYS A 207 6.75 16.22 17.06
C LYS A 207 5.76 15.16 16.56
N SER A 208 4.47 15.35 16.81
CA SER A 208 3.41 14.40 16.45
C SER A 208 3.01 14.45 14.97
N ALA A 209 3.17 15.57 14.28
CA ALA A 209 2.93 15.65 12.84
C ALA A 209 3.91 14.78 12.03
N VAL A 210 5.14 14.61 12.54
CA VAL A 210 6.20 13.82 11.88
C VAL A 210 6.26 12.38 12.38
N ILE A 211 5.89 12.12 13.64
CA ILE A 211 6.08 10.82 14.32
C ILE A 211 4.74 10.10 14.61
N GLY A 212 3.61 10.81 14.55
CA GLY A 212 2.33 10.37 15.08
C GLY A 212 2.15 10.70 16.57
N PRO A 213 0.96 10.43 17.16
CA PRO A 213 0.75 10.57 18.60
C PRO A 213 1.77 9.73 19.38
N ASP A 214 2.16 10.17 20.58
CA ASP A 214 3.15 9.46 21.40
C ASP A 214 2.64 8.04 21.72
N VAL A 215 3.20 7.03 21.06
CA VAL A 215 2.87 5.63 21.32
C VAL A 215 3.43 5.34 22.72
N SER A 216 2.54 5.15 23.70
CA SER A 216 2.95 4.68 25.03
C SER A 216 3.83 3.46 24.86
N HIS A 217 4.96 3.37 25.58
CA HIS A 217 5.88 2.23 25.50
C HIS A 217 5.12 0.91 25.38
N ARG A 218 5.55 -0.01 24.52
CA ARG A 218 4.87 -1.30 24.25
C ARG A 218 4.36 -1.98 25.51
N ARG A 219 5.15 -1.96 26.59
CA ARG A 219 4.79 -2.51 27.90
C ARG A 219 3.51 -1.89 28.49
N THR A 220 3.34 -0.59 28.36
CA THR A 220 2.15 0.16 28.82
C THR A 220 0.93 -0.19 27.98
N VAL A 221 1.07 -0.24 26.66
CA VAL A 221 -0.03 -0.65 25.77
C VAL A 221 -0.49 -2.06 26.11
N VAL A 222 0.45 -3.02 26.12
CA VAL A 222 0.15 -4.43 26.40
C VAL A 222 -0.49 -4.62 27.77
N LYS A 223 0.00 -3.95 28.81
CA LYS A 223 -0.63 -4.01 30.14
C LYS A 223 -2.05 -3.46 30.13
N GLY A 224 -2.28 -2.35 29.44
CA GLY A 224 -3.61 -1.76 29.29
C GLY A 224 -4.60 -2.72 28.62
N LEU A 225 -4.17 -3.48 27.60
CA LEU A 225 -5.03 -4.46 26.93
C LEU A 225 -5.60 -5.51 27.89
N LEU A 226 -4.82 -5.93 28.90
CA LEU A 226 -5.24 -6.94 29.87
C LEU A 226 -6.32 -6.44 30.84
N ASP A 227 -6.54 -5.13 30.87
CA ASP A 227 -7.51 -4.50 31.75
C ASP A 227 -8.84 -4.19 31.02
N GLU A 228 -8.88 -4.38 29.69
CA GLU A 228 -10.07 -4.18 28.86
C GLU A 228 -11.12 -5.28 29.08
N PRO A 229 -12.44 -4.95 29.06
CA PRO A 229 -13.51 -5.90 29.40
C PRO A 229 -13.51 -7.18 28.56
N LEU A 230 -13.33 -7.07 27.24
CA LEU A 230 -13.35 -8.21 26.33
C LEU A 230 -12.17 -9.17 26.56
N VAL A 231 -11.00 -8.62 26.92
CA VAL A 231 -9.81 -9.43 27.21
C VAL A 231 -9.93 -10.09 28.58
N LYS A 232 -10.46 -9.37 29.58
CA LYS A 232 -10.75 -9.96 30.91
C LYS A 232 -11.71 -11.13 30.81
N GLN A 233 -12.81 -10.97 30.06
CA GLN A 233 -13.77 -12.04 29.82
C GLN A 233 -13.10 -13.25 29.15
N ALA A 234 -12.31 -13.02 28.10
CA ALA A 234 -11.59 -14.09 27.42
C ALA A 234 -10.54 -14.78 28.33
N ILE A 235 -9.93 -14.08 29.29
CA ILE A 235 -9.03 -14.67 30.29
C ILE A 235 -9.79 -15.61 31.22
N ILE A 236 -10.98 -15.23 31.67
CA ILE A 236 -11.84 -16.06 32.52
C ILE A 236 -12.25 -17.33 31.76
N GLU A 237 -12.77 -17.17 30.54
CA GLU A 237 -13.19 -18.29 29.68
C GLU A 237 -12.03 -19.23 29.35
N GLU A 238 -10.82 -18.70 29.12
CA GLU A 238 -9.61 -19.51 28.91
C GLU A 238 -9.25 -20.31 30.16
N ALA A 239 -9.31 -19.69 31.34
CA ALA A 239 -8.99 -20.35 32.61
C ALA A 239 -9.93 -21.52 32.87
N GLU A 240 -11.22 -21.34 32.61
CA GLU A 240 -12.25 -22.38 32.74
C GLU A 240 -12.06 -23.50 31.70
N ARG A 241 -11.90 -23.14 30.42
CA ARG A 241 -11.80 -24.10 29.31
C ARG A 241 -10.55 -24.97 29.41
N GLU A 242 -9.41 -24.38 29.73
CA GLU A 242 -8.11 -25.08 29.81
C GLU A 242 -7.82 -25.63 31.22
N LYS A 243 -8.71 -25.40 32.19
CA LYS A 243 -8.56 -25.79 33.61
C LYS A 243 -7.24 -25.30 34.22
N ILE A 244 -6.91 -24.03 33.99
CA ILE A 244 -5.71 -23.37 34.52
C ILE A 244 -6.08 -22.26 35.51
N SER A 245 -5.12 -21.85 36.35
CA SER A 245 -5.34 -20.69 37.23
C SER A 245 -5.54 -19.40 36.42
N HIS A 246 -6.34 -18.48 36.96
CA HIS A 246 -6.58 -17.16 36.36
C HIS A 246 -5.26 -16.39 36.13
N GLU A 247 -4.29 -16.51 37.04
CA GLU A 247 -2.96 -15.91 36.88
C GLU A 247 -2.23 -16.45 35.64
N LYS A 248 -2.25 -17.78 35.43
CA LYS A 248 -1.62 -18.41 34.27
C LYS A 248 -2.31 -18.02 32.97
N ALA A 249 -3.63 -17.85 32.96
CA ALA A 249 -4.37 -17.33 31.81
C ALA A 249 -4.01 -15.87 31.52
N ARG A 250 -3.87 -15.02 32.56
CA ARG A 250 -3.42 -13.63 32.43
C ARG A 250 -1.99 -13.53 31.92
N GLU A 251 -1.08 -14.41 32.36
CA GLU A 251 0.29 -14.49 31.83
C GLU A 251 0.31 -14.92 30.35
N ARG A 252 -0.54 -15.86 29.94
CA ARG A 252 -0.71 -16.22 28.52
C ARG A 252 -1.17 -15.02 27.71
N ALA A 253 -2.17 -14.28 28.20
CA ALA A 253 -2.65 -13.06 27.55
C ALA A 253 -1.55 -11.99 27.43
N LEU A 254 -0.73 -11.82 28.49
CA LEU A 254 0.42 -10.92 28.49
C LEU A 254 1.46 -11.35 27.44
N SER A 255 1.72 -12.65 27.33
CA SER A 255 2.61 -13.22 26.32
C SER A 255 2.09 -12.95 24.90
N TYR A 256 0.79 -13.15 24.65
CA TYR A 256 0.16 -12.83 23.37
C TYR A 256 0.23 -11.34 23.04
N GLY A 257 -0.07 -10.46 23.99
CA GLY A 257 0.04 -9.02 23.77
C GLY A 257 1.48 -8.60 23.43
N ASN A 258 2.49 -9.22 24.06
CA ASN A 258 3.89 -9.02 23.71
C ASN A 258 4.26 -9.61 22.34
N GLU A 259 3.74 -10.78 21.98
CA GLU A 259 3.95 -11.37 20.67
C GLU A 259 3.43 -10.44 19.56
N ILE A 260 2.26 -9.84 19.78
CA ILE A 260 1.55 -9.01 18.82
C ILE A 260 2.17 -7.62 18.71
N ALA A 261 2.26 -6.87 19.82
CA ALA A 261 2.45 -5.42 19.78
C ALA A 261 3.76 -4.96 19.11
N SER A 262 3.65 -3.86 18.36
CA SER A 262 4.78 -3.07 17.86
C SER A 262 5.53 -2.36 19.00
N ASP A 263 6.72 -1.84 18.70
CA ASP A 263 7.52 -1.01 19.62
C ASP A 263 8.09 0.21 18.88
N TYR A 264 7.19 1.01 18.31
CA TYR A 264 7.50 2.10 17.38
C TYR A 264 8.58 3.07 17.90
N THR A 265 9.67 3.25 17.15
CA THR A 265 10.76 4.18 17.50
C THR A 265 11.23 4.99 16.31
N TYR A 266 11.37 6.31 16.50
CA TYR A 266 11.83 7.23 15.46
C TYR A 266 13.24 6.90 14.93
N SER A 267 14.15 6.45 15.81
CA SER A 267 15.52 6.08 15.40
C SER A 267 15.56 4.94 14.40
N ALA A 268 14.70 3.93 14.58
CA ALA A 268 14.59 2.82 13.65
C ALA A 268 14.01 3.26 12.30
N ILE A 269 13.01 4.13 12.32
CA ILE A 269 12.42 4.69 11.08
C ILE A 269 13.46 5.49 10.30
N ARG A 270 14.21 6.37 10.96
CA ARG A 270 15.30 7.13 10.32
C ARG A 270 16.38 6.21 9.76
N PHE A 271 16.75 5.16 10.49
CA PHE A 271 17.68 4.17 9.95
C PHE A 271 17.13 3.49 8.67
N LEU A 272 15.90 2.98 8.75
CA LEU A 272 15.25 2.32 7.62
C LEU A 272 15.15 3.27 6.43
N GLU A 273 14.84 4.55 6.66
CA GLU A 273 14.81 5.56 5.61
C GLU A 273 16.14 5.68 4.86
N VAL A 274 17.27 5.75 5.56
CA VAL A 274 18.59 5.84 4.93
C VAL A 274 18.94 4.58 4.14
N VAL A 275 18.69 3.41 4.72
CA VAL A 275 18.99 2.11 4.06
C VAL A 275 18.11 1.94 2.83
N LEU A 276 16.82 2.24 2.93
CA LEU A 276 15.87 2.14 1.84
C LEU A 276 16.14 3.19 0.77
N SER A 277 16.48 4.42 1.14
CA SER A 277 16.95 5.47 0.21
C SER A 277 18.11 4.97 -0.65
N TRP A 278 19.11 4.32 -0.04
CA TRP A 278 20.19 3.70 -0.81
C TRP A 278 19.67 2.57 -1.70
N PHE A 279 18.87 1.67 -1.15
CA PHE A 279 18.35 0.49 -1.86
C PHE A 279 17.55 0.87 -3.12
N TRP A 280 16.63 1.82 -3.01
CA TRP A 280 15.76 2.24 -4.11
C TRP A 280 16.46 3.04 -5.22
N ASN A 281 17.59 3.70 -4.92
CA ASN A 281 18.35 4.47 -5.90
C ASN A 281 19.59 3.73 -6.44
N LYS A 282 20.02 2.67 -5.75
CA LYS A 282 21.22 1.90 -6.14
C LYS A 282 20.88 0.57 -6.80
N ILE A 283 19.82 -0.09 -6.33
CA ILE A 283 19.39 -1.39 -6.85
C ILE A 283 18.31 -1.20 -7.90
N TYR A 284 17.31 -0.39 -7.57
CA TYR A 284 16.33 0.14 -8.52
C TYR A 284 16.80 1.49 -9.07
N ASP A 285 16.22 1.90 -10.19
CA ASP A 285 16.46 3.18 -10.86
C ASP A 285 15.61 4.32 -10.24
N GLY A 286 14.91 4.06 -9.13
CA GLY A 286 14.09 5.01 -8.40
C GLY A 286 12.68 4.48 -8.08
N ILE A 287 11.88 5.35 -7.44
CA ILE A 287 10.46 5.10 -7.20
C ILE A 287 9.64 6.23 -7.83
N LYS A 288 8.73 5.88 -8.73
CA LYS A 288 7.70 6.78 -9.26
C LYS A 288 6.48 6.72 -8.37
N VAL A 289 6.09 7.87 -7.82
CA VAL A 289 4.94 8.00 -6.92
C VAL A 289 3.88 8.85 -7.60
N SER A 290 2.65 8.37 -7.63
CA SER A 290 1.52 9.07 -8.26
C SER A 290 0.31 9.12 -7.32
N HIS A 291 -0.46 10.20 -7.40
CA HIS A 291 -1.73 10.41 -6.67
C HIS A 291 -1.61 10.42 -5.14
N ILE A 292 -0.43 10.74 -4.58
CA ILE A 292 -0.24 10.80 -3.13
C ILE A 292 -0.99 11.98 -2.49
N GLU A 293 -1.31 12.99 -3.28
CA GLU A 293 -1.98 14.22 -2.85
C GLU A 293 -3.34 13.91 -2.21
N GLY A 294 -4.11 12.98 -2.79
CA GLY A 294 -5.39 12.55 -2.23
C GLY A 294 -5.26 11.93 -0.83
N VAL A 295 -4.14 11.27 -0.54
CA VAL A 295 -3.84 10.77 0.82
C VAL A 295 -3.49 11.91 1.77
N GLN A 296 -2.72 12.89 1.30
CA GLN A 296 -2.34 14.06 2.10
C GLN A 296 -3.55 14.91 2.49
N GLU A 297 -4.57 14.97 1.63
CA GLU A 297 -5.84 15.66 1.90
C GLU A 297 -6.73 14.91 2.89
N VAL A 298 -6.79 13.58 2.78
CA VAL A 298 -7.69 12.75 3.58
C VAL A 298 -7.11 12.38 4.94
N ALA A 299 -5.78 12.25 5.07
CA ALA A 299 -5.13 11.84 6.31
C ALA A 299 -5.47 12.73 7.54
N PRO A 300 -5.55 14.06 7.42
CA PRO A 300 -6.04 14.90 8.51
C PRO A 300 -7.49 14.57 8.87
N GLY A 301 -7.73 14.18 10.12
CA GLY A 301 -9.07 13.93 10.66
C GLY A 301 -9.65 12.53 10.38
N HIS A 302 -8.91 11.65 9.71
CA HIS A 302 -9.32 10.27 9.46
C HIS A 302 -8.32 9.26 10.05
N GLU A 303 -8.83 8.10 10.44
CA GLU A 303 -8.03 6.90 10.70
C GLU A 303 -7.73 6.20 9.37
N VAL A 304 -6.49 6.33 8.91
CA VAL A 304 -6.08 5.81 7.60
C VAL A 304 -5.64 4.35 7.71
N ILE A 305 -6.27 3.50 6.89
CA ILE A 305 -5.92 2.10 6.72
C ILE A 305 -5.40 1.90 5.30
N TYR A 306 -4.09 1.76 5.18
CA TYR A 306 -3.47 1.44 3.91
C TYR A 306 -3.67 -0.05 3.58
N VAL A 307 -4.18 -0.31 2.38
CA VAL A 307 -4.44 -1.66 1.87
C VAL A 307 -3.66 -1.89 0.58
N PRO A 308 -2.33 -2.09 0.66
CA PRO A 308 -1.50 -2.33 -0.52
C PRO A 308 -1.74 -3.71 -1.14
N CYS A 309 -1.46 -3.84 -2.45
CA CYS A 309 -1.26 -5.16 -3.07
C CYS A 309 0.09 -5.76 -2.64
N HIS A 310 0.21 -7.09 -2.60
CA HIS A 310 1.40 -7.77 -2.11
C HIS A 310 2.19 -8.49 -3.21
N ARG A 311 3.32 -7.91 -3.61
CA ARG A 311 4.18 -8.37 -4.69
C ARG A 311 5.58 -8.80 -4.24
N SER A 312 6.11 -8.21 -3.17
CA SER A 312 7.46 -8.48 -2.65
C SER A 312 7.53 -8.37 -1.11
N HIS A 313 8.49 -9.04 -0.49
CA HIS A 313 8.79 -8.91 0.94
C HIS A 313 9.25 -7.50 1.35
N ILE A 314 9.61 -6.64 0.40
CA ILE A 314 10.01 -5.26 0.67
C ILE A 314 8.82 -4.28 0.69
N ASP A 315 7.61 -4.69 0.26
CA ASP A 315 6.44 -3.80 0.14
C ASP A 315 6.11 -3.08 1.45
N TYR A 316 6.15 -3.82 2.57
CA TYR A 316 5.93 -3.30 3.93
C TYR A 316 6.85 -2.12 4.27
N LEU A 317 8.09 -2.19 3.78
CA LEU A 317 9.11 -1.18 4.02
C LEU A 317 9.01 -0.04 3.00
N LEU A 318 8.59 -0.33 1.76
CA LEU A 318 8.40 0.65 0.70
C LEU A 318 7.35 1.69 1.10
N LEU A 319 6.16 1.26 1.51
CA LEU A 319 5.08 2.20 1.83
C LEU A 319 5.45 3.08 3.03
N SER A 320 5.96 2.48 4.11
CA SER A 320 6.45 3.21 5.27
C SER A 320 7.54 4.23 4.93
N TYR A 321 8.49 3.86 4.06
CA TYR A 321 9.52 4.75 3.55
C TYR A 321 8.94 5.92 2.76
N LEU A 322 8.02 5.65 1.85
CA LEU A 322 7.39 6.67 1.00
C LEU A 322 6.58 7.66 1.83
N LEU A 323 5.74 7.17 2.75
CA LEU A 323 4.95 8.04 3.62
C LEU A 323 5.85 8.93 4.46
N PHE A 324 6.91 8.36 5.05
CA PHE A 324 7.86 9.12 5.85
C PHE A 324 8.57 10.23 5.06
N ARG A 325 9.03 9.94 3.83
CA ARG A 325 9.69 10.95 2.98
C ARG A 325 8.73 12.06 2.52
N ASN A 326 7.43 11.77 2.44
CA ASN A 326 6.39 12.72 2.05
C ASN A 326 5.72 13.41 3.27
N GLY A 327 6.35 13.34 4.45
CA GLY A 327 5.88 14.03 5.65
C GLY A 327 4.64 13.41 6.31
N LEU A 328 4.25 12.20 5.90
CA LEU A 328 3.15 11.44 6.48
C LEU A 328 3.67 10.47 7.55
N THR A 329 2.81 10.15 8.52
CA THR A 329 3.17 9.22 9.59
C THR A 329 3.22 7.78 9.07
N PRO A 330 4.34 7.04 9.24
CA PRO A 330 4.43 5.63 8.88
C PRO A 330 3.40 4.77 9.63
N PRO A 331 2.77 3.79 8.95
CA PRO A 331 1.73 2.97 9.53
C PRO A 331 2.26 1.92 10.50
N HIS A 332 1.37 1.43 11.35
CA HIS A 332 1.54 0.16 12.04
C HIS A 332 1.26 -0.99 11.07
N ILE A 333 2.24 -1.85 10.85
CA ILE A 333 2.20 -2.85 9.78
C ILE A 333 1.78 -4.21 10.33
N ALA A 334 0.72 -4.80 9.78
CA ALA A 334 0.38 -6.19 10.06
C ALA A 334 1.37 -7.14 9.37
N ALA A 335 2.21 -7.81 10.15
CA ALA A 335 3.23 -8.73 9.65
C ALA A 335 2.95 -10.18 10.09
N GLY A 336 3.22 -11.14 9.21
CA GLY A 336 3.19 -12.56 9.58
C GLY A 336 4.29 -12.90 10.58
N ILE A 337 3.98 -13.72 11.59
CA ILE A 337 4.94 -14.14 12.64
C ILE A 337 6.20 -14.81 12.09
N ASN A 338 6.16 -15.35 10.87
CA ASN A 338 7.32 -15.90 10.17
C ASN A 338 8.43 -14.86 9.90
N LEU A 339 8.13 -13.56 9.94
CA LEU A 339 9.11 -12.49 9.78
C LEU A 339 9.75 -12.07 11.12
N ASN A 340 9.25 -12.57 12.26
CA ASN A 340 9.77 -12.24 13.59
C ASN A 340 11.04 -13.05 13.93
N MET A 341 12.11 -12.86 13.17
CA MET A 341 13.41 -13.50 13.41
C MET A 341 14.25 -12.67 14.39
N PRO A 342 15.26 -13.27 15.07
CA PRO A 342 16.20 -12.51 15.89
C PRO A 342 16.81 -11.34 15.10
N VAL A 343 17.00 -10.19 15.75
CA VAL A 343 17.48 -8.92 15.16
C VAL A 343 16.49 -8.28 14.18
N VAL A 344 16.14 -8.93 13.06
CA VAL A 344 15.26 -8.37 12.02
C VAL A 344 13.87 -8.10 12.58
N GLY A 345 13.28 -9.06 13.29
CA GLY A 345 11.98 -8.88 13.94
C GLY A 345 11.97 -7.71 14.92
N SER A 346 13.04 -7.55 15.71
CA SER A 346 13.18 -6.41 16.65
C SER A 346 13.21 -5.07 15.91
N LEU A 347 13.98 -4.97 14.82
CA LEU A 347 14.02 -3.78 13.99
C LEU A 347 12.66 -3.49 13.34
N LEU A 348 11.97 -4.50 12.81
CA LEU A 348 10.64 -4.35 12.23
C LEU A 348 9.61 -3.90 13.27
N ARG A 349 9.62 -4.46 14.49
CA ARG A 349 8.77 -3.97 15.61
C ARG A 349 9.00 -2.50 15.87
N ARG A 350 10.27 -2.10 15.86
CA ARG A 350 10.70 -0.72 16.03
C ARG A 350 10.34 0.19 14.87
N GLY A 351 10.17 -0.36 13.68
CA GLY A 351 9.63 0.32 12.51
C GLY A 351 8.10 0.39 12.46
N GLY A 352 7.39 -0.24 13.41
CA GLY A 352 5.92 -0.23 13.49
C GLY A 352 5.24 -1.57 13.19
N ALA A 353 5.98 -2.63 12.90
CA ALA A 353 5.38 -3.94 12.64
C ALA A 353 4.80 -4.57 13.92
N PHE A 354 3.55 -5.02 13.83
CA PHE A 354 2.91 -5.90 14.80
C PHE A 354 2.70 -7.28 14.17
N PHE A 355 2.86 -8.35 14.96
CA PHE A 355 2.88 -9.70 14.40
C PHE A 355 1.57 -10.44 14.63
N MET A 356 1.13 -11.13 13.58
CA MET A 356 -0.03 -12.01 13.62
C MET A 356 0.32 -13.45 13.25
N ARG A 357 -0.37 -14.39 13.88
CA ARG A 357 -0.35 -15.81 13.49
C ARG A 357 -1.13 -16.01 12.19
N ARG A 358 -0.83 -17.10 11.47
CA ARG A 358 -1.52 -17.46 10.23
C ARG A 358 -2.98 -17.88 10.44
N THR A 359 -3.28 -18.45 11.60
CA THR A 359 -4.63 -18.88 11.99
C THR A 359 -4.89 -18.52 13.43
N PHE A 360 -6.12 -18.08 13.72
CA PHE A 360 -6.60 -17.80 15.07
C PHE A 360 -7.55 -18.91 15.56
N LYS A 361 -7.83 -19.92 14.72
CA LYS A 361 -8.78 -21.00 15.00
C LYS A 361 -8.36 -21.77 16.25
N GLY A 362 -9.29 -21.99 17.16
CA GLY A 362 -9.06 -22.72 18.41
C GLY A 362 -8.34 -21.93 19.51
N ASN A 363 -8.14 -20.61 19.34
CA ASN A 363 -7.56 -19.76 20.38
C ASN A 363 -8.37 -18.45 20.57
N PRO A 364 -9.48 -18.49 21.34
CA PRO A 364 -10.31 -17.33 21.61
C PRO A 364 -9.56 -16.22 22.36
N LEU A 365 -8.70 -16.57 23.32
CA LEU A 365 -7.92 -15.61 24.08
C LEU A 365 -6.98 -14.78 23.19
N TYR A 366 -6.22 -15.43 22.31
CA TYR A 366 -5.39 -14.74 21.32
C TYR A 366 -6.22 -13.80 20.44
N THR A 367 -7.39 -14.28 19.98
CA THR A 367 -8.30 -13.49 19.15
C THR A 367 -8.79 -12.23 19.88
N ALA A 368 -9.14 -12.35 21.17
CA ALA A 368 -9.56 -11.22 21.98
C ALA A 368 -8.44 -10.19 22.15
N VAL A 369 -7.23 -10.63 22.51
CA VAL A 369 -6.06 -9.73 22.67
C VAL A 369 -5.71 -9.04 21.36
N PHE A 370 -5.73 -9.76 20.23
CA PHE A 370 -5.43 -9.19 18.92
C PHE A 370 -6.47 -8.16 18.47
N ASN A 371 -7.75 -8.47 18.62
CA ASN A 371 -8.84 -7.53 18.27
C ASN A 371 -8.76 -6.26 19.12
N GLU A 372 -8.48 -6.38 20.42
CA GLU A 372 -8.37 -5.24 21.33
C GLU A 372 -7.12 -4.39 21.03
N TYR A 373 -6.01 -5.01 20.63
CA TYR A 373 -4.83 -4.28 20.18
C TYR A 373 -5.11 -3.43 18.94
N LEU A 374 -5.76 -4.01 17.91
CA LEU A 374 -6.15 -3.26 16.72
C LEU A 374 -7.15 -2.14 17.05
N HIS A 375 -8.16 -2.43 17.89
CA HIS A 375 -9.10 -1.43 18.36
C HIS A 375 -8.39 -0.25 19.06
N THR A 376 -7.37 -0.54 19.86
CA THR A 376 -6.54 0.47 20.52
C THR A 376 -5.75 1.32 19.53
N LEU A 377 -5.23 0.73 18.45
CA LEU A 377 -4.53 1.48 17.40
C LEU A 377 -5.46 2.45 16.69
N PHE A 378 -6.62 1.95 16.27
CA PHE A 378 -7.67 2.74 15.62
C PHE A 378 -8.13 3.88 16.51
N THR A 379 -8.60 3.59 17.74
CA THR A 379 -9.10 4.59 18.70
C THR A 379 -8.06 5.68 19.06
N LYS A 380 -6.76 5.40 18.91
CA LYS A 380 -5.67 6.36 19.16
C LYS A 380 -5.25 7.15 17.90
N GLY A 381 -5.87 6.89 16.75
CA GLY A 381 -5.60 7.57 15.49
C GLY A 381 -4.29 7.11 14.81
N PHE A 382 -3.80 5.90 15.11
CA PHE A 382 -2.61 5.40 14.43
C PHE A 382 -2.96 4.85 13.05
N PRO A 383 -2.25 5.27 11.98
CA PRO A 383 -2.43 4.65 10.68
C PRO A 383 -2.00 3.19 10.73
N VAL A 384 -2.71 2.33 10.01
CA VAL A 384 -2.46 0.88 9.95
C VAL A 384 -2.28 0.45 8.50
N GLU A 385 -1.43 -0.54 8.26
CA GLU A 385 -1.21 -1.16 6.96
C GLU A 385 -1.45 -2.67 7.05
N TYR A 386 -2.24 -3.22 6.12
CA TYR A 386 -2.31 -4.67 5.93
C TYR A 386 -2.68 -5.06 4.50
N PHE A 387 -2.20 -6.22 4.07
CA PHE A 387 -2.46 -6.77 2.74
C PHE A 387 -3.77 -7.56 2.75
N VAL A 388 -4.79 -7.03 2.08
CA VAL A 388 -6.10 -7.69 1.98
C VAL A 388 -6.02 -9.05 1.29
N GLU A 389 -5.03 -9.27 0.42
CA GLU A 389 -4.78 -10.56 -0.26
C GLU A 389 -4.35 -11.68 0.71
N GLY A 390 -3.83 -11.33 1.90
CA GLY A 390 -3.32 -12.28 2.90
C GLY A 390 -2.00 -12.98 2.54
N GLY A 391 -1.43 -12.71 1.37
CA GLY A 391 -0.13 -13.23 0.94
C GLY A 391 0.31 -12.70 -0.43
N ARG A 392 1.59 -12.93 -0.77
CA ARG A 392 2.16 -12.52 -2.06
C ARG A 392 1.55 -13.31 -3.22
N SER A 393 1.13 -12.59 -4.26
CA SER A 393 0.74 -13.21 -5.52
C SER A 393 1.95 -13.81 -6.24
N ARG A 394 1.87 -15.10 -6.59
CA ARG A 394 2.93 -15.80 -7.36
C ARG A 394 2.71 -15.70 -8.86
N THR A 395 1.47 -15.50 -9.28
CA THR A 395 1.06 -15.48 -10.70
C THR A 395 0.93 -14.07 -11.24
N GLY A 396 1.08 -13.03 -10.40
CA GLY A 396 0.88 -11.64 -10.81
C GLY A 396 -0.59 -11.21 -10.78
N ARG A 397 -1.52 -12.14 -10.53
CA ARG A 397 -2.95 -11.84 -10.42
C ARG A 397 -3.29 -11.30 -9.03
N MET A 398 -4.26 -10.40 -8.95
CA MET A 398 -4.86 -10.00 -7.66
C MET A 398 -5.50 -11.24 -7.01
N LEU A 399 -5.15 -11.51 -5.76
CA LEU A 399 -5.73 -12.61 -5.00
C LEU A 399 -7.06 -12.21 -4.37
N GLN A 400 -7.87 -13.22 -4.08
CA GLN A 400 -9.14 -13.05 -3.40
C GLN A 400 -8.94 -12.48 -1.98
N PRO A 401 -9.59 -11.35 -1.64
CA PRO A 401 -9.45 -10.71 -0.34
C PRO A 401 -9.78 -11.64 0.83
N LYS A 402 -8.93 -11.63 1.85
CA LYS A 402 -9.15 -12.27 3.14
C LYS A 402 -9.90 -11.30 4.06
N THR A 403 -11.14 -11.63 4.36
CA THR A 403 -12.07 -10.79 5.11
C THR A 403 -11.72 -10.63 6.60
N GLY A 404 -10.76 -11.38 7.15
CA GLY A 404 -10.45 -11.37 8.58
C GLY A 404 -10.08 -9.99 9.14
N MET A 405 -9.09 -9.31 8.55
CA MET A 405 -8.66 -7.98 8.99
C MET A 405 -9.73 -6.90 8.73
N LEU A 406 -10.44 -7.02 7.61
CA LEU A 406 -11.57 -6.14 7.28
C LEU A 406 -12.69 -6.28 8.31
N ALA A 407 -13.06 -7.51 8.70
CA ALA A 407 -14.07 -7.77 9.73
C ALA A 407 -13.65 -7.24 11.11
N ILE A 408 -12.36 -7.32 11.46
CA ILE A 408 -11.87 -6.72 12.71
C ILE A 408 -11.99 -5.20 12.64
N THR A 409 -11.63 -4.60 11.51
CA THR A 409 -11.73 -3.15 11.28
C THR A 409 -13.18 -2.67 11.38
N LEU A 410 -14.11 -3.32 10.67
CA LEU A 410 -15.54 -2.98 10.72
C LEU A 410 -16.08 -3.08 12.15
N ARG A 411 -15.80 -4.18 12.85
CA ARG A 411 -16.26 -4.34 14.25
C ARG A 411 -15.69 -3.28 15.18
N SER A 412 -14.42 -2.90 14.99
CA SER A 412 -13.82 -1.81 15.74
C SER A 412 -14.54 -0.49 15.49
N PHE A 413 -14.82 -0.18 14.22
CA PHE A 413 -15.53 1.02 13.80
C PHE A 413 -16.95 1.10 14.37
N LEU A 414 -17.68 -0.02 14.30
CA LEU A 414 -19.04 -0.15 14.81
C LEU A 414 -19.10 -0.07 16.36
N ARG A 415 -18.07 -0.56 17.05
CA ARG A 415 -17.98 -0.48 18.52
C ARG A 415 -17.77 0.94 19.01
N ASN A 416 -16.87 1.70 18.38
CA ASN A 416 -16.55 3.07 18.77
C ASN A 416 -15.77 3.76 17.63
N SER A 417 -16.40 4.73 16.96
CA SER A 417 -15.72 5.58 15.97
C SER A 417 -15.48 6.98 16.55
N ARG A 418 -14.29 7.21 17.12
CA ARG A 418 -13.88 8.57 17.51
C ARG A 418 -13.48 9.40 16.30
N MET A 419 -12.87 8.76 15.30
CA MET A 419 -12.59 9.36 14.01
C MET A 419 -13.14 8.46 12.90
N PRO A 420 -13.57 9.03 11.76
CA PRO A 420 -13.95 8.25 10.59
C PRO A 420 -12.78 7.42 10.08
N ILE A 421 -13.04 6.17 9.67
CA ILE A 421 -12.04 5.30 9.04
C ILE A 421 -12.09 5.46 7.52
N VAL A 422 -10.92 5.48 6.91
CA VAL A 422 -10.76 5.47 5.45
C VAL A 422 -9.75 4.42 5.02
N PHE A 423 -10.12 3.64 4.02
CA PHE A 423 -9.20 2.71 3.37
C PHE A 423 -8.51 3.41 2.21
N VAL A 424 -7.20 3.28 2.11
CA VAL A 424 -6.40 3.82 1.01
C VAL A 424 -5.78 2.66 0.24
N PRO A 425 -6.33 2.32 -0.94
CA PRO A 425 -5.74 1.34 -1.86
C PRO A 425 -4.38 1.82 -2.36
N VAL A 426 -3.38 0.95 -2.33
CA VAL A 426 -2.02 1.27 -2.80
C VAL A 426 -1.53 0.20 -3.77
N TYR A 427 -1.43 0.56 -5.04
CA TYR A 427 -0.82 -0.32 -6.03
C TYR A 427 0.70 -0.18 -6.00
N ILE A 428 1.40 -1.31 -6.03
CA ILE A 428 2.86 -1.37 -6.11
C ILE A 428 3.23 -2.24 -7.32
N GLY A 429 3.85 -1.62 -8.32
CA GLY A 429 4.32 -2.28 -9.55
C GLY A 429 5.84 -2.28 -9.62
N TYR A 430 6.43 -3.45 -9.83
CA TYR A 430 7.87 -3.60 -10.08
C TYR A 430 8.11 -3.95 -11.55
N GLU A 431 9.11 -3.32 -12.17
CA GLU A 431 9.62 -3.79 -13.47
C GLU A 431 10.39 -5.10 -13.32
N ARG A 432 11.12 -5.26 -12.20
CA ARG A 432 11.72 -6.53 -11.80
C ARG A 432 11.49 -6.85 -10.33
N VAL A 433 10.78 -7.94 -10.04
CA VAL A 433 10.60 -8.44 -8.68
C VAL A 433 11.85 -9.21 -8.22
N LEU A 434 12.36 -8.91 -7.03
CA LEU A 434 13.53 -9.59 -6.44
C LEU A 434 13.33 -11.10 -6.31
N GLU A 435 12.12 -11.51 -5.91
CA GLU A 435 11.74 -12.91 -5.72
C GLU A 435 11.32 -13.62 -7.01
N GLY A 436 11.47 -12.98 -8.18
CA GLY A 436 11.01 -13.54 -9.46
C GLY A 436 11.57 -14.93 -9.78
N ARG A 437 12.82 -15.22 -9.38
CA ARG A 437 13.42 -16.56 -9.55
C ARG A 437 12.80 -17.62 -8.64
N THR A 438 12.46 -17.25 -7.40
CA THR A 438 11.77 -18.17 -6.49
C THR A 438 10.35 -18.42 -6.96
N TYR A 439 9.66 -17.40 -7.46
CA TYR A 439 8.34 -17.55 -8.06
C TYR A 439 8.40 -18.49 -9.26
N LEU A 440 9.38 -18.32 -10.15
CA LEU A 440 9.60 -19.21 -11.28
C LEU A 440 9.82 -20.67 -10.82
N GLY A 441 10.63 -20.88 -9.79
CA GLY A 441 10.84 -22.21 -9.21
C GLY A 441 9.55 -22.82 -8.64
N GLU A 442 8.81 -22.05 -7.84
CA GLU A 442 7.54 -22.49 -7.23
C GLU A 442 6.47 -22.81 -8.29
N LEU A 443 6.38 -22.00 -9.36
CA LEU A 443 5.45 -22.24 -10.48
C LEU A 443 5.83 -23.47 -11.33
N ARG A 444 7.10 -23.89 -11.29
CA ARG A 444 7.59 -25.13 -11.91
C ARG A 444 7.51 -26.36 -10.98
N GLY A 445 6.84 -26.23 -9.84
CA GLY A 445 6.62 -27.33 -8.90
C GLY A 445 7.66 -27.45 -7.79
N ALA A 446 8.60 -26.50 -7.66
CA ALA A 446 9.51 -26.48 -6.51
C ALA A 446 8.74 -26.18 -5.21
N THR A 447 9.17 -26.77 -4.10
CA THR A 447 8.55 -26.52 -2.80
C THR A 447 8.77 -25.07 -2.37
N LYS A 448 7.73 -24.49 -1.75
CA LYS A 448 7.75 -23.12 -1.24
C LYS A 448 8.90 -22.93 -0.25
N LYS A 449 9.83 -22.02 -0.57
CA LYS A 449 10.95 -21.70 0.32
C LYS A 449 10.56 -20.63 1.33
N LYS A 450 11.03 -20.76 2.57
CA LYS A 450 10.91 -19.71 3.58
C LYS A 450 11.96 -18.64 3.29
N GLU A 451 11.58 -17.61 2.54
CA GLU A 451 12.44 -16.46 2.25
C GLU A 451 12.38 -15.42 3.37
N SER A 452 13.51 -14.77 3.66
CA SER A 452 13.63 -13.64 4.58
C SER A 452 13.94 -12.33 3.84
N ILE A 453 13.54 -11.19 4.42
CA ILE A 453 13.97 -9.85 3.97
C ILE A 453 15.50 -9.75 3.95
N PHE A 454 16.20 -10.42 4.86
CA PHE A 454 17.67 -10.39 4.90
C PHE A 454 18.32 -11.15 3.74
N ASP A 455 17.66 -12.18 3.22
CA ASP A 455 18.18 -12.95 2.08
C ASP A 455 18.20 -12.08 0.82
N ILE A 456 17.21 -11.19 0.67
CA ILE A 456 17.17 -10.18 -0.39
C ILE A 456 18.44 -9.32 -0.35
N PHE A 457 18.80 -8.76 0.81
CA PHE A 457 19.99 -7.90 0.95
C PHE A 457 21.33 -8.64 0.73
N LYS A 458 21.41 -9.94 1.01
CA LYS A 458 22.60 -10.75 0.69
C LYS A 458 22.76 -10.99 -0.80
N VAL A 459 21.66 -11.29 -1.49
CA VAL A 459 21.66 -11.64 -2.92
C VAL A 459 21.96 -10.41 -3.77
N ILE A 460 21.51 -9.23 -3.33
CA ILE A 460 21.74 -7.93 -3.99
C ILE A 460 23.22 -7.64 -4.25
N GLY A 461 24.12 -7.98 -3.33
CA GLY A 461 25.57 -7.73 -3.49
C GLY A 461 26.21 -8.47 -4.67
N ALA A 462 25.57 -9.51 -5.20
CA ALA A 462 26.06 -10.33 -6.30
C ALA A 462 25.33 -10.06 -7.64
N LEU A 463 24.31 -9.21 -7.65
CA LEU A 463 23.48 -8.93 -8.82
C LEU A 463 24.08 -7.78 -9.66
N LYS A 464 24.47 -8.10 -10.90
CA LYS A 464 24.85 -7.11 -11.92
C LYS A 464 23.69 -6.66 -12.82
N GLN A 465 22.48 -7.11 -12.54
CA GLN A 465 21.30 -6.90 -13.40
C GLN A 465 20.56 -5.60 -13.04
N ARG A 466 19.98 -4.94 -14.05
CA ARG A 466 19.09 -3.79 -13.84
C ARG A 466 17.74 -4.28 -13.30
N PHE A 467 17.25 -3.62 -12.26
CA PHE A 467 15.93 -3.90 -11.66
C PHE A 467 14.82 -2.97 -12.17
N GLY A 468 15.20 -1.93 -12.91
CA GLY A 468 14.26 -0.94 -13.41
C GLY A 468 13.70 -0.06 -12.30
N GLU A 469 12.52 0.48 -12.52
CA GLU A 469 11.83 1.36 -11.57
C GLU A 469 10.75 0.62 -10.77
N VAL A 470 10.37 1.23 -9.65
CA VAL A 470 9.18 0.84 -8.87
C VAL A 470 8.13 1.92 -9.00
N SER A 471 6.90 1.53 -9.36
CA SER A 471 5.77 2.45 -9.43
C SER A 471 4.85 2.23 -8.23
N VAL A 472 4.47 3.33 -7.57
CA VAL A 472 3.51 3.32 -6.47
C VAL A 472 2.41 4.33 -6.76
N ASN A 473 1.19 3.83 -6.89
CA ASN A 473 0.01 4.64 -7.15
C ASN A 473 -0.96 4.50 -5.98
N PHE A 474 -1.45 5.64 -5.50
CA PHE A 474 -2.52 5.68 -4.50
C PHE A 474 -3.88 5.75 -5.21
N GLY A 475 -4.73 4.78 -4.91
CA GLY A 475 -6.08 4.69 -5.47
C GLY A 475 -7.08 5.57 -4.73
N GLU A 476 -8.31 5.61 -5.26
CA GLU A 476 -9.40 6.37 -4.65
C GLU A 476 -9.69 5.88 -3.22
N PRO A 477 -9.65 6.75 -2.19
CA PRO A 477 -9.91 6.37 -0.82
C PRO A 477 -11.37 5.92 -0.61
N ILE A 478 -11.56 4.80 0.10
CA ILE A 478 -12.89 4.28 0.44
C ILE A 478 -13.20 4.70 1.88
N LYS A 479 -14.09 5.69 2.03
CA LYS A 479 -14.56 6.12 3.35
C LYS A 479 -15.54 5.08 3.89
N LEU A 480 -15.22 4.49 5.04
CA LEU A 480 -15.98 3.36 5.58
C LEU A 480 -17.42 3.73 5.93
N ALA A 481 -17.64 4.94 6.46
CA ALA A 481 -18.99 5.40 6.79
C ALA A 481 -19.89 5.50 5.55
N GLU A 482 -19.40 6.14 4.48
CA GLU A 482 -20.14 6.28 3.22
C GLU A 482 -20.39 4.93 2.56
N PHE A 483 -19.43 4.01 2.62
CA PHE A 483 -19.61 2.64 2.17
C PHE A 483 -20.74 1.93 2.94
N LEU A 484 -20.74 2.01 4.28
CA LEU A 484 -21.79 1.41 5.10
C LEU A 484 -23.16 2.07 4.87
N ASP A 485 -23.21 3.35 4.55
CA ASP A 485 -24.47 4.06 4.22
C ASP A 485 -25.12 3.49 2.97
N SER A 486 -24.31 3.15 1.97
CA SER A 486 -24.80 2.55 0.74
C SER A 486 -25.21 1.08 0.92
N GLU A 487 -24.48 0.35 1.77
CA GLU A 487 -24.63 -1.09 1.94
C GLU A 487 -25.67 -1.49 2.97
N GLN A 488 -25.82 -0.69 4.04
CA GLN A 488 -26.65 -0.96 5.21
C GLN A 488 -27.22 0.34 5.79
N PRO A 489 -28.17 1.03 5.14
CA PRO A 489 -28.59 2.40 5.51
C PRO A 489 -28.91 2.63 7.00
N ASP A 490 -29.48 1.63 7.67
CA ASP A 490 -29.91 1.71 9.08
C ASP A 490 -28.80 1.36 10.09
N TRP A 491 -27.56 1.15 9.65
CA TRP A 491 -26.47 0.69 10.52
C TRP A 491 -26.19 1.62 11.70
N ARG A 492 -26.44 2.93 11.56
CA ARG A 492 -26.23 3.94 12.62
C ARG A 492 -27.30 3.91 13.71
N ALA A 493 -28.50 3.43 13.41
CA ALA A 493 -29.60 3.35 14.37
C ALA A 493 -29.52 2.08 15.24
N GLN A 494 -28.65 1.15 14.89
CA GLN A 494 -28.45 -0.09 15.63
C GLN A 494 -27.60 0.19 16.88
N GLU A 495 -28.12 -0.13 18.07
CA GLU A 495 -27.32 -0.14 19.30
C GLU A 495 -26.41 -1.38 19.29
N LEU A 496 -25.17 -1.20 18.85
CA LEU A 496 -24.21 -2.28 18.73
C LEU A 496 -23.43 -2.43 20.05
N ALA A 497 -23.86 -3.35 20.91
CA ALA A 497 -23.05 -3.74 22.07
C ALA A 497 -21.64 -4.21 21.63
N PRO A 498 -20.58 -4.07 22.45
CA PRO A 498 -19.21 -4.40 22.04
C PRO A 498 -18.97 -5.83 21.51
N GLN A 499 -19.85 -6.78 21.87
CA GLN A 499 -19.80 -8.17 21.41
C GLN A 499 -20.78 -8.48 20.26
N TYR A 500 -21.68 -7.55 19.94
CA TYR A 500 -22.73 -7.76 18.95
C TYR A 500 -22.13 -7.89 17.55
N ARG A 501 -22.52 -8.96 16.85
CA ARG A 501 -22.14 -9.24 15.46
C ARG A 501 -23.40 -9.22 14.62
N PRO A 502 -23.65 -8.17 13.83
CA PRO A 502 -24.78 -8.14 12.94
C PRO A 502 -24.71 -9.28 11.92
N GLU A 503 -25.86 -9.85 11.54
CA GLU A 503 -25.94 -10.94 10.55
C GLU A 503 -25.37 -10.48 9.18
N TRP A 504 -25.60 -9.22 8.82
CA TRP A 504 -25.13 -8.61 7.57
C TRP A 504 -23.61 -8.39 7.52
N LEU A 505 -22.90 -8.47 8.65
CA LEU A 505 -21.49 -8.09 8.76
C LEU A 505 -20.60 -8.91 7.82
N SER A 506 -20.84 -10.22 7.74
CA SER A 506 -20.02 -11.13 6.92
C SER A 506 -20.11 -10.77 5.44
N ALA A 507 -21.34 -10.65 4.92
CA ALA A 507 -21.59 -10.31 3.52
C ALA A 507 -21.07 -8.91 3.16
N THR A 508 -21.29 -7.92 4.04
CA THR A 508 -20.81 -6.55 3.85
C THR A 508 -19.27 -6.47 3.87
N THR A 509 -18.62 -7.27 4.74
CA THR A 509 -17.16 -7.36 4.76
C THR A 509 -16.61 -7.96 3.46
N HIS A 510 -17.31 -8.95 2.89
CA HIS A 510 -16.92 -9.53 1.61
C HIS A 510 -16.97 -8.49 0.48
N ARG A 511 -18.08 -7.75 0.37
CA ARG A 511 -18.24 -6.66 -0.62
C ARG A 511 -17.24 -5.53 -0.43
N LEU A 512 -16.88 -5.20 0.82
CA LEU A 512 -15.79 -4.25 1.08
C LEU A 512 -14.45 -4.78 0.55
N GLY A 513 -14.18 -6.08 0.73
CA GLY A 513 -12.99 -6.72 0.19
C GLY A 513 -12.93 -6.62 -1.33
N GLU A 514 -14.03 -6.92 -2.02
CA GLU A 514 -14.14 -6.78 -3.47
C GLU A 514 -13.92 -5.33 -3.92
N ARG A 515 -14.54 -4.36 -3.23
CA ARG A 515 -14.37 -2.94 -3.51
C ARG A 515 -12.91 -2.49 -3.36
N VAL A 516 -12.22 -2.93 -2.30
CA VAL A 516 -10.79 -2.65 -2.11
C VAL A 516 -9.97 -3.26 -3.26
N ALA A 517 -10.28 -4.49 -3.67
CA ALA A 517 -9.58 -5.14 -4.79
C ALA A 517 -9.80 -4.42 -6.13
N GLN A 518 -11.02 -3.94 -6.39
CA GLN A 518 -11.32 -3.12 -7.56
C GLN A 518 -10.52 -1.81 -7.55
N HIS A 519 -10.52 -1.06 -6.43
CA HIS A 519 -9.77 0.19 -6.36
C HIS A 519 -8.25 -0.01 -6.44
N LEU A 520 -7.72 -1.15 -5.96
CA LEU A 520 -6.32 -1.53 -6.17
C LEU A 520 -5.99 -1.70 -7.65
N ASN A 521 -6.89 -2.35 -8.40
CA ASN A 521 -6.74 -2.53 -9.83
C ASN A 521 -6.95 -1.24 -10.63
N GLU A 522 -7.81 -0.34 -10.18
CA GLU A 522 -7.97 1.02 -10.73
C GLU A 522 -6.70 1.87 -10.59
N ALA A 523 -5.95 1.66 -9.52
CA ALA A 523 -4.67 2.33 -9.28
C ALA A 523 -3.48 1.67 -10.01
N ALA A 524 -3.70 0.67 -10.87
CA ALA A 524 -2.61 -0.05 -11.51
C ALA A 524 -1.66 0.88 -12.31
N ALA A 525 -0.35 0.63 -12.19
CA ALA A 525 0.66 1.29 -12.99
C ALA A 525 1.10 0.34 -14.11
N VAL A 526 0.75 0.68 -15.35
CA VAL A 526 1.22 -0.04 -16.54
C VAL A 526 2.66 0.37 -16.80
N ASN A 527 3.55 -0.61 -16.92
CA ASN A 527 4.96 -0.40 -17.20
C ASN A 527 5.39 -1.08 -18.52
N PRO A 528 6.61 -0.82 -19.02
CA PRO A 528 7.10 -1.40 -20.27
C PRO A 528 7.10 -2.94 -20.26
N MET A 529 7.42 -3.57 -19.13
CA MET A 529 7.41 -5.03 -18.98
C MET A 529 6.02 -5.60 -19.18
N ASN A 530 4.99 -4.93 -18.65
CA ASN A 530 3.61 -5.37 -18.77
C ASN A 530 3.16 -5.39 -20.24
N LEU A 531 3.43 -4.31 -20.98
CA LEU A 531 3.02 -4.18 -22.38
C LEU A 531 3.76 -5.17 -23.29
N VAL A 532 5.08 -5.33 -23.10
CA VAL A 532 5.86 -6.34 -23.84
C VAL A 532 5.37 -7.75 -23.53
N ALA A 533 5.03 -8.04 -22.27
CA ALA A 533 4.48 -9.33 -21.86
C ALA A 533 3.12 -9.61 -22.51
N VAL A 534 2.18 -8.66 -22.48
CA VAL A 534 0.88 -8.79 -23.12
C VAL A 534 1.05 -9.04 -24.63
N ALA A 535 1.93 -8.30 -25.30
CA ALA A 535 2.17 -8.43 -26.73
C ALA A 535 2.75 -9.81 -27.11
N LEU A 536 3.87 -10.21 -26.51
CA LEU A 536 4.56 -11.45 -26.90
C LEU A 536 3.82 -12.71 -26.46
N LEU A 537 3.19 -12.71 -25.28
CA LEU A 537 2.39 -13.86 -24.81
C LEU A 537 1.08 -14.03 -25.58
N SER A 538 0.67 -13.02 -26.36
CA SER A 538 -0.47 -13.12 -27.28
C SER A 538 -0.09 -13.74 -28.64
N THR A 539 1.19 -14.07 -28.83
CA THR A 539 1.69 -14.75 -30.03
C THR A 539 1.83 -16.25 -29.77
N GLN A 540 1.73 -17.08 -30.82
CA GLN A 540 1.85 -18.54 -30.65
C GLN A 540 3.28 -19.00 -30.35
N LYS A 541 4.29 -18.28 -30.84
CA LYS A 541 5.71 -18.64 -30.72
C LYS A 541 6.48 -17.72 -29.77
N LEU A 542 5.78 -16.89 -29.01
CA LEU A 542 6.37 -15.92 -28.08
C LEU A 542 7.39 -14.99 -28.75
N ALA A 543 7.14 -14.67 -30.03
CA ALA A 543 8.07 -13.96 -30.89
C ALA A 543 7.35 -13.03 -31.87
N LEU A 544 7.95 -11.88 -32.14
CA LEU A 544 7.51 -10.89 -33.13
C LEU A 544 8.72 -10.30 -33.85
N ASP A 545 8.51 -9.92 -35.11
CA ASP A 545 9.43 -9.01 -35.80
C ASP A 545 9.51 -7.67 -35.04
N ASP A 546 10.70 -7.07 -35.01
CA ASP A 546 11.01 -5.84 -34.27
C ASP A 546 10.07 -4.67 -34.63
N GLN A 547 9.78 -4.46 -35.91
CA GLN A 547 8.85 -3.41 -36.33
C GLN A 547 7.40 -3.78 -36.03
N ALA A 548 7.05 -5.07 -36.08
CA ALA A 548 5.72 -5.52 -35.69
C ALA A 548 5.46 -5.32 -34.20
N MET A 549 6.47 -5.58 -33.37
CA MET A 549 6.42 -5.34 -31.93
C MET A 549 6.20 -3.86 -31.62
N GLU A 550 6.95 -2.98 -32.26
CA GLU A 550 6.82 -1.51 -32.10
C GLU A 550 5.39 -1.06 -32.38
N ARG A 551 4.82 -1.48 -33.52
CA ARG A 551 3.42 -1.16 -33.89
C ARG A 551 2.39 -1.67 -32.88
N VAL A 552 2.59 -2.87 -32.33
CA VAL A 552 1.68 -3.44 -31.31
C VAL A 552 1.73 -2.59 -30.04
N LEU A 553 2.93 -2.20 -29.60
CA LEU A 553 3.10 -1.40 -28.40
C LEU A 553 2.55 0.03 -28.58
N ASP A 554 2.78 0.66 -29.73
CA ASP A 554 2.22 1.97 -30.06
C ASP A 554 0.69 1.93 -30.09
N LEU A 555 0.11 0.88 -30.68
CA LEU A 555 -1.33 0.68 -30.66
C LEU A 555 -1.85 0.53 -29.23
N TYR A 556 -1.21 -0.30 -28.39
CA TYR A 556 -1.64 -0.49 -27.00
C TYR A 556 -1.55 0.81 -26.21
N LEU A 557 -0.46 1.56 -26.35
CA LEU A 557 -0.32 2.88 -25.71
C LEU A 557 -1.41 3.85 -26.18
N THR A 558 -1.68 3.90 -27.49
CA THR A 558 -2.70 4.78 -28.07
C THR A 558 -4.09 4.42 -27.56
N LEU A 559 -4.46 3.14 -27.60
CA LEU A 559 -5.74 2.65 -27.09
C LEU A 559 -5.93 2.97 -25.60
N LEU A 560 -4.91 2.73 -24.76
CA LEU A 560 -4.98 3.01 -23.32
C LEU A 560 -5.00 4.52 -23.00
N ARG A 561 -4.46 5.36 -23.88
CA ARG A 561 -4.55 6.83 -23.76
C ARG A 561 -5.93 7.33 -24.21
N SER A 562 -6.51 6.73 -25.26
CA SER A 562 -7.84 7.09 -25.77
C SER A 562 -8.98 6.65 -24.85
N VAL A 563 -8.86 5.47 -24.25
CA VAL A 563 -9.84 4.94 -23.27
C VAL A 563 -9.11 4.57 -21.97
N PRO A 564 -8.80 5.57 -21.11
CA PRO A 564 -8.11 5.32 -19.85
C PRO A 564 -8.91 4.39 -18.93
N TYR A 565 -8.24 3.42 -18.32
CA TYR A 565 -8.89 2.47 -17.41
C TYR A 565 -9.49 3.16 -16.18
N SER A 566 -8.72 4.05 -15.55
CA SER A 566 -9.13 4.85 -14.39
C SER A 566 -8.31 6.14 -14.29
N PRO A 567 -8.84 7.22 -13.67
CA PRO A 567 -8.06 8.42 -13.35
C PRO A 567 -6.80 8.17 -12.49
N HIS A 568 -6.77 7.04 -11.77
CA HIS A 568 -5.64 6.63 -10.92
C HIS A 568 -4.66 5.65 -11.61
N THR A 569 -4.93 5.26 -12.86
CA THR A 569 -4.05 4.40 -13.64
C THR A 569 -2.95 5.24 -14.29
N THR A 570 -1.70 4.76 -14.24
CA THR A 570 -0.58 5.39 -14.93
C THR A 570 -0.06 4.53 -16.07
N LEU A 571 0.48 5.18 -17.09
CA LEU A 571 1.04 4.56 -18.29
C LEU A 571 2.53 4.89 -18.42
N PRO A 572 3.33 4.06 -19.11
CA PRO A 572 4.74 4.37 -19.29
C PRO A 572 4.90 5.53 -20.28
N GLU A 573 5.97 6.30 -20.09
CA GLU A 573 6.37 7.36 -21.01
C GLU A 573 7.06 6.79 -22.26
N GLY A 574 7.04 7.55 -23.36
CA GLY A 574 7.67 7.18 -24.63
C GLY A 574 6.74 6.46 -25.62
N ASP A 575 7.39 5.90 -26.64
CA ASP A 575 6.83 5.13 -27.76
C ASP A 575 7.22 3.65 -27.68
N GLY A 576 6.64 2.81 -28.55
CA GLY A 576 6.89 1.38 -28.61
C GLY A 576 8.37 1.04 -28.75
N ARG A 577 9.12 1.85 -29.52
CA ARG A 577 10.57 1.69 -29.71
C ARG A 577 11.33 1.86 -28.39
N SER A 578 11.02 2.91 -27.64
CA SER A 578 11.63 3.21 -26.35
C SER A 578 11.35 2.11 -25.34
N LEU A 579 10.11 1.58 -25.32
CA LEU A 579 9.72 0.47 -24.45
C LEU A 579 10.51 -0.81 -24.78
N ILE A 580 10.69 -1.14 -26.06
CA ILE A 580 11.47 -2.32 -26.49
C ILE A 580 12.91 -2.21 -26.01
N GLU A 581 13.58 -1.08 -26.24
CA GLU A 581 14.98 -0.90 -25.83
C GLU A 581 15.14 -0.92 -24.30
N HIS A 582 14.18 -0.38 -23.56
CA HIS A 582 14.16 -0.46 -22.09
C HIS A 582 14.08 -1.91 -21.60
N VAL A 583 13.15 -2.71 -22.13
CA VAL A 583 12.98 -4.11 -21.73
C VAL A 583 14.17 -4.98 -22.14
N LYS A 584 14.77 -4.72 -23.31
CA LYS A 584 16.03 -5.36 -23.73
C LYS A 584 17.16 -5.05 -22.74
N GLY A 585 17.28 -3.80 -22.29
CA GLY A 585 18.24 -3.38 -21.27
C GLY A 585 18.11 -4.08 -19.92
N MET A 586 16.98 -4.75 -19.66
CA MET A 586 16.74 -5.56 -18.46
C MET A 586 17.03 -7.06 -18.62
N ASP A 587 17.51 -7.51 -19.79
CA ASP A 587 17.84 -8.91 -20.09
C ASP A 587 16.63 -9.86 -19.98
N LEU A 588 15.44 -9.35 -20.30
CA LEU A 588 14.18 -10.10 -20.28
C LEU A 588 13.63 -10.41 -21.68
N LEU A 589 14.15 -9.73 -22.71
CA LEU A 589 13.79 -9.91 -24.11
C LEU A 589 15.03 -10.29 -24.92
N ALA A 590 14.97 -11.44 -25.61
CA ALA A 590 16.05 -11.90 -26.48
C ALA A 590 15.83 -11.39 -27.91
N GLU A 591 16.93 -11.26 -28.64
CA GLU A 591 16.91 -10.89 -30.06
C GLU A 591 17.68 -11.91 -30.90
N GLN A 592 17.16 -12.20 -32.08
CA GLN A 592 17.86 -12.92 -33.14
C GLN A 592 17.88 -12.04 -34.38
N LYS A 593 19.05 -11.91 -35.01
CA LYS A 593 19.24 -11.14 -36.23
C LYS A 593 19.58 -12.07 -37.40
N ASP A 594 18.92 -11.87 -38.52
CA ASP A 594 19.22 -12.54 -39.78
C ASP A 594 19.28 -11.53 -40.94
N ALA A 595 19.33 -12.02 -42.18
CA ALA A 595 19.39 -11.19 -43.38
C ALA A 595 18.08 -10.44 -43.69
N LEU A 596 16.95 -10.87 -43.11
CA LEU A 596 15.61 -10.34 -43.36
C LEU A 596 15.14 -9.38 -42.27
N GLY A 597 15.73 -9.41 -41.08
CA GLY A 597 15.42 -8.47 -40.02
C GLY A 597 15.87 -8.91 -38.63
N ARG A 598 15.17 -8.37 -37.64
CA ARG A 598 15.37 -8.67 -36.22
C ARG A 598 14.09 -9.27 -35.67
N ILE A 599 14.21 -10.43 -35.03
CA ILE A 599 13.12 -11.10 -34.35
C ILE A 599 13.35 -10.98 -32.85
N LEU A 600 12.35 -10.46 -32.15
CA LEU A 600 12.31 -10.36 -30.70
C LEU A 600 11.53 -11.55 -30.15
N TYR A 601 12.07 -12.25 -29.15
CA TYR A 601 11.41 -13.43 -28.59
C TYR A 601 11.67 -13.64 -27.09
N LEU A 602 10.78 -14.38 -26.45
CA LEU A 602 10.96 -14.82 -25.06
C LEU A 602 11.54 -16.23 -25.03
N ASN A 603 12.64 -16.41 -24.28
CA ASN A 603 13.10 -17.74 -23.92
C ASN A 603 12.14 -18.39 -22.90
N GLU A 604 12.24 -19.70 -22.69
CA GLU A 604 11.29 -20.44 -21.83
C GLU A 604 11.24 -19.94 -20.37
N GLN A 605 12.38 -19.51 -19.83
CA GLN A 605 12.45 -19.00 -18.45
C GLN A 605 11.78 -17.62 -18.33
N ASN A 606 12.07 -16.73 -19.27
CA ASN A 606 11.50 -15.40 -19.32
C ASN A 606 10.02 -15.46 -19.71
N ALA A 607 9.58 -16.41 -20.53
CA ALA A 607 8.17 -16.59 -20.88
C ALA A 607 7.28 -16.78 -19.65
N VAL A 608 7.68 -17.68 -18.74
CA VAL A 608 6.92 -17.92 -17.50
C VAL A 608 6.94 -16.69 -16.59
N LEU A 609 8.07 -15.98 -16.49
CA LEU A 609 8.15 -14.74 -15.72
C LEU A 609 7.32 -13.61 -16.35
N MET A 610 7.28 -13.51 -17.68
CA MET A 610 6.47 -12.53 -18.39
C MET A 610 4.97 -12.76 -18.17
N THR A 611 4.54 -13.99 -17.93
CA THR A 611 3.16 -14.29 -17.54
C THR A 611 2.77 -13.55 -16.25
N TYR A 612 3.69 -13.47 -15.27
CA TYR A 612 3.50 -12.67 -14.07
C TYR A 612 3.28 -11.19 -14.40
N TYR A 613 4.12 -10.60 -15.25
CA TYR A 613 4.00 -9.18 -15.61
C TYR A 613 2.76 -8.89 -16.45
N ARG A 614 2.34 -9.77 -17.35
CA ARG A 614 1.05 -9.65 -18.07
C ARG A 614 -0.11 -9.60 -17.08
N ASN A 615 -0.09 -10.49 -16.09
CA ASN A 615 -1.20 -10.65 -15.15
C ASN A 615 -1.39 -9.45 -14.23
N ASN A 616 -0.36 -8.63 -14.03
CA ASN A 616 -0.46 -7.37 -13.27
C ASN A 616 -1.37 -6.31 -13.93
N VAL A 617 -1.64 -6.44 -15.24
CA VAL A 617 -2.46 -5.48 -16.03
C VAL A 617 -3.56 -6.15 -16.84
N LEU A 618 -3.76 -7.46 -16.69
CA LEU A 618 -4.69 -8.21 -17.53
C LEU A 618 -6.13 -7.71 -17.41
N HIS A 619 -6.52 -7.19 -16.23
CA HIS A 619 -7.82 -6.57 -15.98
C HIS A 619 -8.08 -5.33 -16.85
N ILE A 620 -7.04 -4.55 -17.17
CA ILE A 620 -7.12 -3.38 -18.05
C ILE A 620 -7.42 -3.82 -19.49
N PHE A 621 -6.76 -4.89 -19.95
CA PHE A 621 -6.92 -5.42 -21.30
C PHE A 621 -8.17 -6.29 -21.46
N ALA A 622 -8.84 -6.69 -20.38
CA ALA A 622 -9.86 -7.74 -20.43
C ALA A 622 -11.05 -7.39 -21.33
N LEU A 623 -11.64 -6.21 -21.13
CA LEU A 623 -12.77 -5.75 -21.93
C LEU A 623 -12.42 -5.52 -23.41
N PRO A 624 -11.38 -4.74 -23.77
CA PRO A 624 -11.03 -4.57 -25.19
C PRO A 624 -10.65 -5.88 -25.87
N SER A 625 -9.99 -6.80 -25.15
CA SER A 625 -9.66 -8.12 -25.70
C SER A 625 -10.90 -8.99 -25.91
N LEU A 626 -11.89 -8.92 -25.03
CA LEU A 626 -13.19 -9.58 -25.22
C LEU A 626 -13.90 -9.03 -26.47
N LEU A 627 -13.97 -7.71 -26.62
CA LEU A 627 -14.58 -7.09 -27.79
C LEU A 627 -13.84 -7.48 -29.08
N ALA A 628 -12.51 -7.47 -29.07
CA ALA A 628 -11.69 -7.92 -30.20
C ALA A 628 -11.90 -9.41 -30.53
N SER A 629 -12.14 -10.26 -29.52
CA SER A 629 -12.33 -11.70 -29.71
C SER A 629 -13.56 -12.03 -30.54
N PHE A 630 -14.64 -11.24 -30.46
CA PHE A 630 -15.85 -11.46 -31.26
C PHE A 630 -15.58 -11.41 -32.76
N PHE A 631 -14.62 -10.60 -33.19
CA PHE A 631 -14.25 -10.40 -34.59
C PHE A 631 -13.23 -11.43 -35.12
N GLN A 632 -12.78 -12.37 -34.28
CA GLN A 632 -11.93 -13.49 -34.73
C GLN A 632 -12.70 -14.46 -35.63
N SER A 633 -13.93 -14.77 -35.22
CA SER A 633 -14.80 -15.72 -35.91
C SER A 633 -15.88 -15.03 -36.75
N SER A 634 -16.32 -13.83 -36.34
CA SER A 634 -17.39 -13.09 -37.00
C SER A 634 -16.81 -11.92 -37.80
N SER A 635 -17.15 -11.82 -39.09
CA SER A 635 -16.67 -10.71 -39.93
C SER A 635 -17.42 -9.40 -39.68
N ARG A 636 -18.67 -9.49 -39.19
CA ARG A 636 -19.59 -8.36 -38.99
C ARG A 636 -20.49 -8.63 -37.79
N MET A 637 -20.72 -7.62 -36.95
CA MET A 637 -21.64 -7.68 -35.79
C MET A 637 -22.33 -6.35 -35.54
N THR A 638 -23.62 -6.39 -35.18
CA THR A 638 -24.36 -5.18 -34.76
C THR A 638 -24.02 -4.82 -33.32
N ARG A 639 -24.32 -3.58 -32.93
CA ARG A 639 -24.11 -3.11 -31.55
C ARG A 639 -24.88 -3.96 -30.54
N GLU A 640 -26.13 -4.31 -30.83
CA GLU A 640 -26.99 -5.10 -29.96
C GLU A 640 -26.41 -6.50 -29.69
N GLN A 641 -25.83 -7.12 -30.72
CA GLN A 641 -25.16 -8.41 -30.58
C GLN A 641 -23.93 -8.30 -29.68
N ILE A 642 -23.10 -7.27 -29.87
CA ILE A 642 -21.90 -7.03 -29.06
C ILE A 642 -22.28 -6.82 -27.59
N LEU A 643 -23.30 -5.99 -27.31
CA LEU A 643 -23.79 -5.76 -25.96
C LEU A 643 -24.30 -7.06 -25.35
N ARG A 644 -25.16 -7.80 -26.05
CA ARG A 644 -25.74 -9.05 -25.54
C ARG A 644 -24.66 -10.07 -25.13
N TYR A 645 -23.66 -10.29 -25.98
CA TYR A 645 -22.59 -11.25 -25.67
C TYR A 645 -21.63 -10.73 -24.61
N THR A 646 -21.35 -9.42 -24.60
CA THR A 646 -20.52 -8.82 -23.54
C THR A 646 -21.20 -8.93 -22.18
N HIS A 647 -22.49 -8.60 -22.06
CA HIS A 647 -23.26 -8.78 -20.81
C HIS A 647 -23.31 -10.23 -20.33
N ALA A 648 -23.30 -11.19 -21.25
CA ALA A 648 -23.28 -12.60 -20.90
C ALA A 648 -21.92 -13.08 -20.36
N LEU A 649 -20.79 -12.51 -20.82
CA LEU A 649 -19.44 -12.99 -20.51
C LEU A 649 -18.70 -12.12 -19.48
N TYR A 650 -19.00 -10.82 -19.45
CA TYR A 650 -18.33 -9.83 -18.61
C TYR A 650 -18.42 -10.13 -17.11
N PRO A 651 -19.56 -10.58 -16.52
CA PRO A 651 -19.63 -10.84 -15.08
C PRO A 651 -18.57 -11.83 -14.57
N TYR A 652 -18.22 -12.84 -15.36
CA TYR A 652 -17.20 -13.83 -15.00
C TYR A 652 -15.79 -13.25 -15.07
N LEU A 653 -15.51 -12.42 -16.08
CA LEU A 653 -14.24 -11.69 -16.17
C LEU A 653 -14.12 -10.68 -15.04
N GLN A 654 -15.20 -9.97 -14.73
CA GLN A 654 -15.26 -8.98 -13.66
C GLN A 654 -14.97 -9.61 -12.30
N SER A 655 -15.63 -10.73 -11.97
CA SER A 655 -15.41 -11.47 -10.73
C SER A 655 -13.97 -11.98 -10.62
N GLU A 656 -13.42 -12.57 -11.69
CA GLU A 656 -12.08 -13.17 -11.65
C GLU A 656 -10.94 -12.15 -11.65
N LEU A 657 -11.14 -10.98 -12.26
CA LEU A 657 -10.12 -9.95 -12.46
C LEU A 657 -10.38 -8.66 -11.67
N PHE A 658 -11.44 -8.60 -10.86
CA PHE A 658 -11.88 -7.40 -10.13
C PHE A 658 -11.97 -6.17 -11.04
N ILE A 659 -12.66 -6.32 -12.17
CA ILE A 659 -12.83 -5.22 -13.15
C ILE A 659 -13.79 -4.17 -12.57
N ARG A 660 -13.45 -2.90 -12.77
CA ARG A 660 -14.12 -1.78 -12.09
C ARG A 660 -15.56 -1.51 -12.50
N TRP A 661 -15.91 -1.73 -13.77
CA TRP A 661 -17.15 -1.16 -14.30
C TRP A 661 -18.37 -1.98 -13.86
N PRO A 662 -19.35 -1.38 -13.17
CA PRO A 662 -20.62 -2.06 -12.90
C PRO A 662 -21.42 -2.24 -14.20
N LEU A 663 -22.32 -3.24 -14.22
CA LEU A 663 -23.08 -3.61 -15.41
C LEU A 663 -23.91 -2.46 -16.00
N ASN A 664 -24.42 -1.55 -15.17
CA ASN A 664 -25.19 -0.38 -15.60
C ASN A 664 -24.35 0.68 -16.34
N LYS A 665 -23.02 0.63 -16.25
CA LYS A 665 -22.08 1.51 -16.96
C LYS A 665 -21.33 0.82 -18.09
N LEU A 666 -21.56 -0.47 -18.26
CA LEU A 666 -20.83 -1.29 -19.22
C LEU A 666 -21.07 -0.85 -20.68
N ASP A 667 -22.31 -0.52 -21.05
CA ASP A 667 -22.66 -0.10 -22.41
C ASP A 667 -21.91 1.15 -22.86
N GLU A 668 -21.85 2.17 -21.99
CA GLU A 668 -21.14 3.43 -22.23
C GLU A 668 -19.64 3.18 -22.51
N VAL A 669 -19.04 2.25 -21.76
CA VAL A 669 -17.61 1.90 -21.89
C VAL A 669 -17.37 1.04 -23.13
N ILE A 670 -18.28 0.14 -23.48
CA ILE A 670 -18.21 -0.64 -24.72
C ILE A 670 -18.21 0.30 -25.92
N ASP A 671 -19.09 1.30 -25.94
CA ASP A 671 -19.16 2.26 -27.05
C ASP A 671 -17.86 3.07 -27.19
N GLN A 672 -17.24 3.48 -26.08
CA GLN A 672 -15.93 4.14 -26.10
C GLN A 672 -14.84 3.26 -26.73
N TRP A 673 -14.79 1.97 -26.35
CA TRP A 673 -13.85 1.02 -26.92
C TRP A 673 -14.09 0.75 -28.41
N LEU A 674 -15.36 0.62 -28.82
CA LEU A 674 -15.70 0.42 -30.22
C LEU A 674 -15.34 1.65 -31.06
N ALA A 675 -15.55 2.86 -30.55
CA ALA A 675 -15.11 4.10 -31.19
C ALA A 675 -13.59 4.14 -31.35
N ALA A 676 -12.84 3.82 -30.29
CA ALA A 676 -11.37 3.75 -30.34
C ALA A 676 -10.87 2.69 -31.35
N PHE A 677 -11.54 1.52 -31.44
CA PHE A 677 -11.22 0.52 -32.44
C PHE A 677 -11.47 1.00 -33.87
N VAL A 678 -12.52 1.79 -34.10
CA VAL A 678 -12.79 2.38 -35.42
C VAL A 678 -11.75 3.45 -35.77
N GLU A 679 -11.41 4.32 -34.82
CA GLU A 679 -10.40 5.37 -34.99
C GLU A 679 -9.03 4.80 -35.34
N GLN A 680 -8.61 3.72 -34.66
CA GLN A 680 -7.35 3.03 -34.90
C GLN A 680 -7.39 2.05 -36.09
N GLY A 681 -8.50 2.00 -36.85
CA GLY A 681 -8.66 1.13 -38.01
C GLY A 681 -8.78 -0.36 -37.71
N LEU A 682 -8.88 -0.74 -36.43
CA LEU A 682 -9.09 -2.12 -35.97
C LEU A 682 -10.50 -2.63 -36.30
N LEU A 683 -11.46 -1.73 -36.48
CA LEU A 683 -12.81 -2.01 -36.97
C LEU A 683 -13.25 -0.92 -37.95
N ARG A 684 -14.29 -1.21 -38.74
CA ARG A 684 -14.98 -0.23 -39.59
C ARG A 684 -16.46 -0.24 -39.25
N PHE A 685 -17.08 0.92 -39.11
CA PHE A 685 -18.53 1.01 -38.91
C PHE A 685 -19.23 1.26 -40.26
N LYS A 686 -20.05 0.30 -40.72
CA LYS A 686 -20.77 0.35 -42.00
C LYS A 686 -22.15 -0.28 -41.90
N ASN A 687 -23.17 0.39 -42.43
CA ASN A 687 -24.56 -0.09 -42.46
C ASN A 687 -25.01 -0.56 -41.06
N ASP A 688 -24.82 0.27 -40.04
CA ASP A 688 -25.21 -0.02 -38.65
C ASP A 688 -24.60 -1.29 -38.04
N ALA A 689 -23.38 -1.64 -38.48
CA ALA A 689 -22.64 -2.74 -37.90
C ALA A 689 -21.13 -2.49 -37.94
N TYR A 690 -20.44 -3.08 -36.99
CA TYR A 690 -18.99 -3.14 -36.95
C TYR A 690 -18.51 -4.28 -37.83
N VAL A 691 -17.50 -4.00 -38.65
CA VAL A 691 -16.91 -4.92 -39.62
C VAL A 691 -15.42 -5.00 -39.36
N ARG A 692 -14.89 -6.22 -39.28
CA ARG A 692 -13.46 -6.45 -39.09
C ARG A 692 -12.65 -6.10 -40.35
N PRO A 693 -11.35 -5.79 -40.22
CA PRO A 693 -10.43 -5.68 -41.35
C PRO A 693 -10.26 -7.00 -42.10
N GLU A 694 -9.74 -6.93 -43.33
CA GLU A 694 -9.48 -8.14 -44.13
C GLU A 694 -8.44 -9.04 -43.43
N PRO A 695 -8.56 -10.38 -43.48
CA PRO A 695 -7.61 -11.27 -42.80
C PRO A 695 -6.14 -11.12 -43.23
N SER A 696 -5.91 -10.62 -44.45
CA SER A 696 -4.58 -10.31 -45.01
C SER A 696 -4.02 -8.96 -44.53
N SER A 697 -4.83 -8.14 -43.87
CA SER A 697 -4.44 -6.79 -43.42
C SER A 697 -3.62 -6.83 -42.14
N ARG A 698 -2.83 -5.77 -41.93
CA ARG A 698 -2.02 -5.61 -40.71
C ARG A 698 -2.90 -5.36 -39.50
N GLU A 699 -3.99 -4.62 -39.68
CA GLU A 699 -4.96 -4.26 -38.65
C GLU A 699 -5.65 -5.51 -38.09
N PHE A 700 -5.93 -6.51 -38.94
CA PHE A 700 -6.46 -7.80 -38.48
C PHE A 700 -5.47 -8.56 -37.59
N VAL A 701 -4.17 -8.50 -37.88
CA VAL A 701 -3.13 -9.10 -37.03
C VAL A 701 -3.10 -8.42 -35.65
N LEU A 702 -3.15 -7.08 -35.63
CA LEU A 702 -3.19 -6.31 -34.39
C LEU A 702 -4.44 -6.61 -33.55
N LEU A 703 -5.62 -6.64 -34.18
CA LEU A 703 -6.88 -7.04 -33.55
C LEU A 703 -6.80 -8.47 -32.98
N THR A 704 -6.12 -9.37 -33.69
CA THR A 704 -5.91 -10.76 -33.27
C THR A 704 -5.00 -10.86 -32.05
N LEU A 705 -3.89 -10.14 -32.02
CA LEU A 705 -3.01 -10.11 -30.85
C LEU A 705 -3.75 -9.55 -29.63
N LEU A 706 -4.51 -8.47 -29.78
CA LEU A 706 -5.32 -7.93 -28.69
C LEU A 706 -6.32 -8.96 -28.16
N SER A 707 -7.06 -9.64 -29.04
CA SER A 707 -8.05 -10.65 -28.64
C SER A 707 -7.46 -11.81 -27.81
N ARG A 708 -6.20 -12.15 -28.05
CA ARG A 708 -5.54 -13.30 -27.43
C ARG A 708 -5.12 -13.07 -25.99
N ALA A 709 -5.08 -11.82 -25.52
CA ALA A 709 -4.68 -11.52 -24.14
C ALA A 709 -5.53 -12.25 -23.10
N ILE A 710 -6.84 -12.42 -23.34
CA ILE A 710 -7.75 -13.16 -22.44
C ILE A 710 -8.14 -14.57 -22.92
N ALA A 711 -7.58 -15.04 -24.03
CA ALA A 711 -8.02 -16.31 -24.63
C ALA A 711 -7.92 -17.49 -23.65
N GLN A 712 -6.86 -17.54 -22.84
CA GLN A 712 -6.67 -18.57 -21.81
C GLN A 712 -7.79 -18.55 -20.74
N THR A 713 -8.25 -17.37 -20.34
CA THR A 713 -9.36 -17.24 -19.39
C THR A 713 -10.66 -17.75 -19.99
N LEU A 714 -10.96 -17.35 -21.24
CA LEU A 714 -12.16 -17.80 -21.94
C LEU A 714 -12.15 -19.32 -22.21
N GLN A 715 -10.98 -19.88 -22.49
CA GLN A 715 -10.80 -21.34 -22.63
C GLN A 715 -11.12 -22.07 -21.32
N ARG A 716 -10.65 -21.55 -20.18
CA ARG A 716 -10.96 -22.13 -18.86
C ARG A 716 -12.46 -22.10 -18.55
N PHE A 717 -13.13 -21.00 -18.86
CA PHE A 717 -14.57 -20.88 -18.66
C PHE A 717 -15.33 -21.90 -19.52
N TYR A 718 -15.00 -21.97 -20.82
CA TYR A 718 -15.65 -22.92 -21.72
C TYR A 718 -15.36 -24.37 -21.34
N MET A 719 -14.15 -24.69 -20.88
CA MET A 719 -13.77 -26.02 -20.41
C MET A 719 -14.62 -26.48 -19.23
N ALA A 720 -14.81 -25.64 -18.21
CA ALA A 720 -15.65 -25.98 -17.06
C ALA A 720 -17.11 -26.24 -17.46
N ILE A 721 -17.65 -25.43 -18.37
CA ILE A 721 -19.00 -25.64 -18.90
C ILE A 721 -19.08 -26.91 -19.75
N ALA A 722 -18.08 -27.19 -20.60
CA ALA A 722 -18.07 -28.39 -21.44
C ALA A 722 -18.02 -29.68 -20.60
N LEU A 723 -17.18 -29.73 -19.56
CA LEU A 723 -17.12 -30.86 -18.62
C LEU A 723 -18.44 -31.05 -17.88
N LEU A 724 -19.05 -29.97 -17.39
CA LEU A 724 -20.35 -30.02 -16.72
C LEU A 724 -21.45 -30.56 -17.65
N LEU A 725 -21.53 -30.06 -18.88
CA LEU A 725 -22.55 -30.48 -19.84
C LEU A 725 -22.38 -31.94 -20.25
N ASN A 726 -21.14 -32.41 -20.45
CA ASN A 726 -20.86 -33.79 -20.83
C ASN A 726 -21.22 -34.80 -19.74
N ASN A 727 -21.08 -34.43 -18.47
CA ASN A 727 -21.42 -35.30 -17.33
C ASN A 727 -22.93 -35.33 -17.01
N GLY A 728 -23.72 -34.41 -17.56
CA GLY A 728 -25.16 -34.35 -17.34
C GLY A 728 -25.59 -33.60 -16.08
N GLN A 729 -26.92 -33.57 -15.86
CA GLN A 729 -27.55 -32.85 -14.76
C GLN A 729 -27.44 -33.63 -13.43
N ASN A 730 -27.18 -32.94 -12.32
CA ASN A 730 -27.11 -33.50 -10.97
C ASN A 730 -26.05 -34.61 -10.78
N THR A 731 -25.03 -34.67 -11.64
CA THR A 731 -23.98 -35.71 -11.56
C THR A 731 -22.78 -35.26 -10.72
N LEU A 732 -22.31 -34.04 -10.95
CA LEU A 732 -21.08 -33.50 -10.39
C LEU A 732 -21.36 -32.55 -9.23
N SER A 733 -20.55 -32.62 -8.16
CA SER A 733 -20.43 -31.57 -7.16
C SER A 733 -19.51 -30.44 -7.67
N PRO A 734 -19.53 -29.25 -7.04
CA PRO A 734 -18.56 -28.20 -7.33
C PRO A 734 -17.11 -28.67 -7.24
N GLU A 735 -16.78 -29.46 -6.21
CA GLU A 735 -15.42 -29.96 -5.97
C GLU A 735 -14.99 -30.97 -7.03
N GLU A 736 -15.89 -31.87 -7.45
CA GLU A 736 -15.61 -32.85 -8.51
C GLU A 736 -15.38 -32.15 -9.86
N LEU A 737 -16.22 -31.17 -10.22
CA LEU A 737 -16.04 -30.39 -11.45
C LEU A 737 -14.71 -29.61 -11.44
N GLU A 738 -14.35 -29.02 -10.30
CA GLU A 738 -13.08 -28.32 -10.10
C GLU A 738 -11.87 -29.25 -10.34
N ASP A 739 -11.92 -30.47 -9.84
CA ASP A 739 -10.87 -31.48 -10.03
C ASP A 739 -10.75 -31.92 -11.50
N LEU A 740 -11.89 -32.20 -12.16
CA LEU A 740 -11.92 -32.52 -13.59
C LEU A 740 -11.35 -31.39 -14.46
N CYS A 741 -11.70 -30.13 -14.15
CA CYS A 741 -11.14 -28.97 -14.85
C CYS A 741 -9.62 -28.89 -14.72
N THR A 742 -9.10 -29.20 -13.53
CA THR A 742 -7.65 -29.18 -13.27
C THR A 742 -6.92 -30.25 -14.09
N VAL A 743 -7.44 -31.48 -14.11
CA VAL A 743 -6.88 -32.59 -14.91
C VAL A 743 -6.93 -32.28 -16.40
N MET A 744 -8.07 -31.76 -16.88
CA MET A 744 -8.24 -31.40 -18.28
C MET A 744 -7.30 -30.26 -18.70
N ALA A 745 -7.11 -29.25 -17.84
CA ALA A 745 -6.17 -28.16 -18.08
C ALA A 745 -4.73 -28.68 -18.24
N GLN A 746 -4.31 -29.63 -17.41
CA GLN A 746 -3.00 -30.27 -17.51
C GLN A 746 -2.84 -31.04 -18.83
N ARG A 747 -3.86 -31.84 -19.21
CA ARG A 747 -3.86 -32.55 -20.51
C ARG A 747 -3.75 -31.57 -21.68
N LEU A 748 -4.55 -30.51 -21.71
CA LEU A 748 -4.51 -29.48 -22.76
C LEU A 748 -3.18 -28.71 -22.79
N SER A 749 -2.56 -28.47 -21.63
CA SER A 749 -1.26 -27.83 -21.53
C SER A 749 -0.17 -28.65 -22.21
N ILE A 750 -0.21 -29.98 -22.09
CA ILE A 750 0.72 -30.89 -22.74
C ILE A 750 0.48 -30.91 -24.26
N LEU A 751 -0.80 -30.99 -24.68
CA LEU A 751 -1.17 -31.09 -26.10
C LEU A 751 -0.90 -29.81 -26.90
N HIS A 752 -1.10 -28.64 -26.28
CA HIS A 752 -1.02 -27.33 -26.96
C HIS A 752 0.19 -26.48 -26.57
N GLY A 753 1.07 -27.01 -25.70
CA GLY A 753 2.25 -26.29 -25.21
C GLY A 753 1.91 -25.03 -24.39
N LEU A 754 0.77 -25.01 -23.70
CA LEU A 754 0.30 -23.86 -22.92
C LEU A 754 1.08 -23.74 -21.60
N ASN A 755 2.26 -23.12 -21.64
CA ASN A 755 3.13 -22.95 -20.46
C ASN A 755 2.72 -21.77 -19.54
N ALA A 756 1.42 -21.54 -19.32
CA ALA A 756 0.93 -20.53 -18.39
C ALA A 756 0.54 -21.19 -17.05
N PRO A 757 1.28 -20.94 -15.94
CA PRO A 757 1.07 -21.64 -14.67
C PRO A 757 -0.33 -21.49 -14.07
N GLU A 758 -1.02 -20.40 -14.38
CA GLU A 758 -2.39 -20.15 -13.93
C GLU A 758 -3.44 -20.98 -14.66
N PHE A 759 -3.12 -21.59 -15.80
CA PHE A 759 -4.10 -22.31 -16.61
C PHE A 759 -4.67 -23.55 -15.87
N PHE A 760 -3.87 -24.15 -14.99
CA PHE A 760 -4.22 -25.28 -14.13
C PHE A 760 -4.41 -24.88 -12.66
N ASP A 761 -4.62 -23.59 -12.37
CA ASP A 761 -4.86 -23.12 -11.00
C ASP A 761 -6.27 -23.54 -10.54
N LYS A 762 -6.29 -24.57 -9.68
CA LYS A 762 -7.49 -25.12 -9.04
C LYS A 762 -8.36 -24.05 -8.38
N SER A 763 -7.75 -22.99 -7.83
CA SER A 763 -8.51 -21.91 -7.21
C SER A 763 -9.29 -21.08 -8.22
N LEU A 764 -8.79 -20.86 -9.44
CA LEU A 764 -9.53 -20.10 -10.46
C LEU A 764 -10.79 -20.83 -10.91
N PHE A 765 -10.74 -22.16 -11.06
CA PHE A 765 -11.94 -22.97 -11.35
C PHE A 765 -12.97 -22.87 -10.22
N ARG A 766 -12.54 -23.00 -8.96
CA ARG A 766 -13.41 -22.84 -7.80
C ARG A 766 -14.20 -21.53 -7.83
N HIS A 767 -13.51 -20.41 -8.05
CA HIS A 767 -14.14 -19.09 -8.07
C HIS A 767 -15.07 -18.92 -9.27
N PHE A 768 -14.73 -19.47 -10.42
CA PHE A 768 -15.62 -19.45 -11.58
C PHE A 768 -16.91 -20.25 -11.32
N ILE A 769 -16.81 -21.46 -10.75
CA ILE A 769 -17.96 -22.28 -10.35
C ILE A 769 -18.81 -21.56 -9.31
N GLN A 770 -18.17 -20.93 -8.32
CA GLN A 770 -18.88 -20.12 -7.33
C GLN A 770 -19.61 -18.93 -7.97
N THR A 771 -18.97 -18.22 -8.89
CA THR A 771 -19.60 -17.10 -9.61
C THR A 771 -20.81 -17.58 -10.43
N LEU A 772 -20.73 -18.76 -11.05
CA LEU A 772 -21.87 -19.35 -11.75
C LEU A 772 -23.04 -19.67 -10.80
N LEU A 773 -22.75 -20.10 -9.57
CA LEU A 773 -23.77 -20.32 -8.53
C LEU A 773 -24.37 -18.98 -8.06
N ASP A 774 -23.54 -17.98 -7.79
CA ASP A 774 -23.96 -16.66 -7.29
C ASP A 774 -24.86 -15.94 -8.31
N LEU A 775 -24.57 -16.08 -9.61
CA LEU A 775 -25.39 -15.57 -10.71
C LEU A 775 -26.60 -16.46 -11.04
N GLY A 776 -26.79 -17.58 -10.33
CA GLY A 776 -27.92 -18.50 -10.51
C GLY A 776 -27.91 -19.29 -11.83
N VAL A 777 -26.77 -19.32 -12.52
CA VAL A 777 -26.55 -20.11 -13.75
C VAL A 777 -26.46 -21.60 -13.41
N LEU A 778 -25.82 -21.90 -12.28
CA LEU A 778 -25.83 -23.20 -11.64
C LEU A 778 -26.68 -23.16 -10.37
N ARG A 779 -27.24 -24.32 -10.01
CA ARG A 779 -27.93 -24.52 -8.74
C ARG A 779 -27.46 -25.82 -8.12
N LYS A 780 -27.54 -25.92 -6.79
CA LYS A 780 -27.31 -27.16 -6.07
C LYS A 780 -28.64 -27.84 -5.79
N ASP A 781 -28.72 -29.14 -6.01
CA ASP A 781 -29.84 -29.96 -5.57
C ASP A 781 -29.74 -30.28 -4.06
N ALA A 782 -30.64 -31.13 -3.55
CA ALA A 782 -30.64 -31.54 -2.14
C ALA A 782 -29.39 -32.36 -1.75
N SER A 783 -28.70 -32.98 -2.73
CA SER A 783 -27.49 -33.76 -2.53
C SER A 783 -26.20 -32.94 -2.71
N GLY A 784 -26.32 -31.65 -3.04
CA GLY A 784 -25.19 -30.75 -3.31
C GLY A 784 -24.62 -30.85 -4.72
N LYS A 785 -25.27 -31.59 -5.61
CA LYS A 785 -24.88 -31.78 -7.02
C LYS A 785 -25.39 -30.63 -7.90
N LEU A 786 -24.64 -30.35 -8.96
CA LEU A 786 -24.85 -29.22 -9.84
C LEU A 786 -25.95 -29.50 -10.87
N SER A 787 -26.91 -28.59 -10.93
CA SER A 787 -27.91 -28.49 -12.01
C SER A 787 -27.76 -27.17 -12.75
N TYR A 788 -28.25 -27.14 -13.99
CA TYR A 788 -28.19 -25.98 -14.88
C TYR A 788 -29.45 -25.87 -15.74
N HIS A 789 -29.68 -24.70 -16.33
CA HIS A 789 -30.79 -24.51 -17.27
C HIS A 789 -30.56 -25.29 -18.58
N PRO A 790 -31.57 -25.94 -19.19
CA PRO A 790 -31.39 -26.73 -20.42
C PRO A 790 -30.74 -25.96 -21.59
N LEU A 791 -31.00 -24.66 -21.69
CA LEU A 791 -30.42 -23.79 -22.73
C LEU A 791 -28.94 -23.43 -22.49
N LEU A 792 -28.34 -23.80 -21.35
CA LEU A 792 -26.93 -23.46 -21.06
C LEU A 792 -25.99 -23.97 -22.14
N GLY A 793 -26.21 -25.18 -22.65
CA GLY A 793 -25.37 -25.77 -23.70
C GLY A 793 -25.38 -24.95 -25.00
N GLU A 794 -26.56 -24.58 -25.47
CA GLU A 794 -26.70 -23.75 -26.68
C GLU A 794 -26.11 -22.35 -26.50
N LEU A 795 -26.34 -21.74 -25.34
CA LEU A 795 -25.83 -20.41 -25.01
C LEU A 795 -24.31 -20.40 -24.90
N ALA A 796 -23.74 -21.37 -24.19
CA ALA A 796 -22.30 -21.51 -24.02
C ALA A 796 -21.60 -21.81 -25.34
N GLU A 797 -22.14 -22.71 -26.16
CA GLU A 797 -21.60 -22.99 -27.49
C GLU A 797 -21.75 -21.78 -28.41
N GLY A 798 -22.88 -21.09 -28.32
CA GLY A 798 -23.14 -19.82 -28.98
C GLY A 798 -22.03 -18.83 -28.70
N ALA A 799 -21.77 -18.52 -27.42
CA ALA A 799 -20.73 -17.58 -26.99
C ALA A 799 -19.33 -18.07 -27.37
N ALA A 800 -19.00 -19.35 -27.11
CA ALA A 800 -17.69 -19.92 -27.39
C ALA A 800 -17.33 -19.85 -28.87
N LYS A 801 -18.30 -20.09 -29.77
CA LYS A 801 -18.10 -19.94 -31.22
C LYS A 801 -17.63 -18.54 -31.62
N ARG A 802 -18.00 -17.51 -30.86
CA ARG A 802 -17.64 -16.12 -31.16
C ARG A 802 -16.24 -15.78 -30.67
N VAL A 803 -15.87 -16.27 -29.48
CA VAL A 803 -14.67 -15.81 -28.76
C VAL A 803 -13.47 -16.78 -28.81
N LEU A 804 -13.67 -18.05 -29.15
CA LEU A 804 -12.61 -19.07 -29.24
C LEU A 804 -12.42 -19.58 -30.67
N PRO A 805 -11.20 -19.96 -31.10
CA PRO A 805 -10.97 -20.67 -32.36
C PRO A 805 -11.62 -22.06 -32.39
N ALA A 806 -11.97 -22.54 -33.59
CA ALA A 806 -12.63 -23.84 -33.76
C ALA A 806 -11.78 -25.02 -33.27
N GLU A 807 -10.48 -25.02 -33.58
CA GLU A 807 -9.51 -26.04 -33.15
C GLU A 807 -9.49 -26.23 -31.62
N ILE A 808 -9.43 -25.12 -30.89
CA ILE A 808 -9.41 -25.15 -29.42
C ILE A 808 -10.73 -25.68 -28.86
N ARG A 809 -11.88 -25.24 -29.40
CA ARG A 809 -13.18 -25.75 -28.96
C ARG A 809 -13.33 -27.26 -29.20
N LEU A 810 -12.87 -27.73 -30.35
CA LEU A 810 -12.88 -29.15 -30.71
C LEU A 810 -11.97 -29.96 -29.79
N SER A 811 -10.75 -29.49 -29.53
CA SER A 811 -9.83 -30.16 -28.61
C SER A 811 -10.39 -30.25 -27.19
N ILE A 812 -10.99 -29.16 -26.67
CA ILE A 812 -11.67 -29.16 -25.38
C ILE A 812 -12.79 -30.21 -25.37
N ARG A 813 -13.66 -30.23 -26.40
CA ARG A 813 -14.74 -31.22 -26.48
C ARG A 813 -14.24 -32.65 -26.55
N GLN A 814 -13.22 -32.93 -27.35
CA GLN A 814 -12.64 -34.27 -27.49
C GLN A 814 -12.11 -34.78 -26.15
N VAL A 815 -11.35 -33.97 -25.41
CA VAL A 815 -10.81 -34.38 -24.10
C VAL A 815 -11.94 -34.58 -23.08
N ALA A 816 -12.96 -33.72 -23.09
CA ALA A 816 -14.10 -33.83 -22.19
C ALA A 816 -15.03 -35.02 -22.50
N LEU A 817 -14.97 -35.60 -23.71
CA LEU A 817 -15.70 -36.83 -24.05
C LEU A 817 -14.98 -38.07 -23.52
N HIS A 818 -13.66 -38.14 -23.71
CA HIS A 818 -12.84 -39.28 -23.26
C HIS A 818 -12.84 -39.45 -21.73
N SER A 819 -12.95 -38.36 -20.96
CA SER A 819 -13.06 -38.45 -19.49
C SER A 819 -14.32 -39.21 -19.04
N ASN A 820 -15.41 -39.11 -19.81
CA ASN A 820 -16.67 -39.78 -19.48
C ASN A 820 -16.63 -41.27 -19.85
N GLU A 821 -15.94 -41.63 -20.94
CA GLU A 821 -15.75 -43.04 -21.35
C GLU A 821 -14.82 -43.80 -20.38
N GLU A 822 -13.74 -43.17 -19.89
CA GLU A 822 -12.86 -43.77 -18.87
C GLU A 822 -13.61 -43.99 -17.53
N GLU A 823 -14.40 -43.01 -17.05
CA GLU A 823 -15.18 -43.17 -15.82
C GLU A 823 -16.33 -44.18 -15.93
N GLN A 824 -17.02 -44.25 -17.07
CA GLN A 824 -18.06 -45.26 -17.31
C GLN A 824 -17.47 -46.67 -17.42
N ASN A 825 -16.31 -46.83 -18.07
CA ASN A 825 -15.62 -48.12 -18.11
C ASN A 825 -15.17 -48.56 -16.71
N VAL A 826 -14.62 -47.65 -15.90
CA VAL A 826 -14.22 -47.96 -14.52
C VAL A 826 -15.41 -48.34 -13.65
N ARG A 827 -16.56 -47.63 -13.74
CA ARG A 827 -17.79 -48.00 -13.02
C ARG A 827 -18.38 -49.34 -13.50
N SER A 828 -18.27 -49.64 -14.79
CA SER A 828 -18.71 -50.92 -15.34
C SER A 828 -17.84 -52.09 -14.89
N GLU A 829 -16.55 -51.87 -14.62
CA GLU A 829 -15.62 -52.88 -14.11
C GLU A 829 -15.73 -53.07 -12.58
N THR A 830 -16.12 -52.04 -11.82
CA THR A 830 -16.27 -52.14 -10.35
C THR A 830 -17.66 -52.56 -9.87
N GLY A 831 -18.65 -52.65 -10.76
CA GLY A 831 -19.99 -53.15 -10.44
C GLY A 831 -20.81 -52.26 -9.50
N GLU A 832 -20.42 -51.00 -9.33
CA GLU A 832 -21.21 -50.01 -8.58
C GLU A 832 -22.14 -49.26 -9.55
N THR A 833 -23.39 -49.72 -9.61
CA THR A 833 -24.53 -49.00 -10.21
C THR A 833 -25.31 -48.22 -9.18
#